data_AF-A0A3R7SNK3-F1
#
_entry.id   AF-A0A3R7SNK3-F1
#
_cell.length_a   1.000
_cell.length_b   1.000
_cell.length_c   1.000
_cell.angle_alpha   90.00
_cell.angle_beta   90.00
_cell.angle_gamma   90.00
#
_symmetry.space_group_name_H-M   'P 1'
#
loop_
_entity.id
_entity.type
_entity.pdbx_description
1 polymer ?
#
loop_
_entity_poly.entity_id
_entity_poly.type
_entity_poly.pdbx_seq_one_letter_code
_entity_poly.pdbx_strand_id
1 'polypeptide(L)'
;MAGNQRAWGIEVGVAAVKAICLERSGDQVAVSDFCVIPHSRTLGDPDLSGQESDAIVRFSLGQLISQKSLEGETLVMNLPGQDALIRFAKLPPAEPKAIPGLVEYEAKQQIPFPIEEVEWDYQAFQDDDSPEIEVGIFATTRAKVQDLLSRWSDSGLSPEALTVGPLAVLNAVAWDSGLVDSNKNGASIRDEEEPLVVLDIGTHASDVVIAHRGRCWIRTFPVGGTHFTQAVKDTFHLPYAKAESLKQDAASSKYTKQIMQAMRPVFSDLLDDLQKTINYYQGQNPGTQIKKIVGLGSTFRIAGLRKFLGAQLGLDIVRLDEFQRISVGGREAASFAEHTVTLGTAYGLALQGVGLGSVEANLVPSTILRTQMWAAKTKWFVAAGVLIALGLTSSVLGPIAERGQFQGETALSQARSAASAATALQSQFDAAKGNAQSSAAADNIRGLLEDREVWNWLVRDVHSALDSSNPQRELLRASAGDLSIDPGERRLVRLRHMSGVYSGESKRVAVTMHVEVTHDGPNDFLNRTVAAWLRQQAEEELEGRPYTIVADSVQLNATSRTQANVEADGTVTGDPGNSSAGFAAPAPGQSSGARPGMGGMGMGMGQPAGGGGGMGMAGQGRRARGAGRQAPGAGLGGNTAPAGGQAAPPTGGAFGGIGGFGAPRGPRGNEGSSDPSEIGAAEILKDAVLPTAPARLPSGTTYYIYPVTFEVELDQSGATPSSEFDEYSSSTKKSRNGGQA
;
A
#
# COMPACT_ATOMS: atom_id res chain seq x y z
N MET A 1 -28.38 0.08 5.80
CA MET A 1 -27.15 0.10 4.99
C MET A 1 -27.24 -1.10 4.08
N ALA A 2 -27.24 -0.95 2.76
CA ALA A 2 -27.05 -2.12 1.91
C ALA A 2 -25.64 -2.63 2.21
N GLY A 3 -25.50 -3.86 2.70
CA GLY A 3 -24.19 -4.47 2.92
C GLY A 3 -23.42 -4.50 1.59
N ASN A 4 -22.09 -4.42 1.65
CA ASN A 4 -21.28 -4.55 0.45
C ASN A 4 -21.57 -5.90 -0.19
N GLN A 5 -22.09 -5.86 -1.42
CA GLN A 5 -22.48 -7.06 -2.14
C GLN A 5 -21.28 -7.84 -2.65
N ARG A 6 -20.10 -7.22 -2.68
CA ARG A 6 -18.86 -7.85 -3.13
C ARG A 6 -17.70 -7.42 -2.25
N ALA A 7 -16.84 -8.37 -1.87
CA ALA A 7 -15.65 -8.08 -1.08
C ALA A 7 -14.53 -9.09 -1.32
N TRP A 8 -13.29 -8.61 -1.26
CA TRP A 8 -12.07 -9.39 -1.30
C TRP A 8 -11.55 -9.65 0.11
N GLY A 9 -11.41 -10.93 0.46
CA GLY A 9 -10.63 -11.37 1.58
C GLY A 9 -9.23 -11.76 1.11
N ILE A 10 -8.21 -11.07 1.62
CA ILE A 10 -6.83 -11.21 1.15
C ILE A 10 -5.92 -11.49 2.35
N GLU A 11 -5.30 -12.65 2.31
CA GLU A 11 -4.31 -13.10 3.28
C GLU A 11 -2.90 -12.92 2.69
N VAL A 12 -2.08 -12.08 3.31
CA VAL A 12 -0.64 -12.02 3.01
C VAL A 12 0.05 -13.05 3.90
N GLY A 13 0.07 -14.29 3.43
CA GLY A 13 0.69 -15.41 4.13
C GLY A 13 2.21 -15.44 3.96
N VAL A 14 2.87 -16.33 4.69
CA VAL A 14 4.35 -16.45 4.65
C VAL A 14 4.87 -17.03 3.32
N ALA A 15 4.06 -17.83 2.62
CA ALA A 15 4.46 -18.49 1.38
C ALA A 15 3.81 -17.89 0.13
N ALA A 16 2.69 -17.19 0.28
CA ALA A 16 1.89 -16.68 -0.82
C ALA A 16 0.90 -15.60 -0.35
N VAL A 17 0.55 -14.69 -1.26
CA VAL A 17 -0.68 -13.90 -1.15
C VAL A 17 -1.85 -14.76 -1.63
N LYS A 18 -2.89 -14.90 -0.81
CA LYS A 18 -4.08 -15.69 -1.10
C LYS A 18 -5.31 -14.81 -1.03
N ALA A 19 -6.13 -14.81 -2.06
CA ALA A 19 -7.26 -13.89 -2.17
C ALA A 19 -8.51 -14.63 -2.66
N ILE A 20 -9.66 -14.36 -2.03
CA ILE A 20 -10.99 -14.80 -2.49
C ILE A 20 -11.89 -13.57 -2.58
N CYS A 21 -12.61 -13.45 -3.68
CA CYS A 21 -13.67 -12.48 -3.84
C CYS A 21 -15.04 -13.17 -3.73
N LEU A 22 -15.83 -12.77 -2.74
CA LEU A 22 -17.21 -13.23 -2.62
C LEU A 22 -18.17 -12.18 -3.13
N GLU A 23 -19.24 -12.66 -3.77
CA GLU A 23 -20.42 -11.87 -4.09
C GLU A 23 -21.61 -12.43 -3.32
N ARG A 24 -22.33 -11.56 -2.61
CA ARG A 24 -23.47 -11.89 -1.76
C ARG A 24 -24.78 -11.57 -2.47
N SER A 25 -25.66 -12.55 -2.52
CA SER A 25 -27.04 -12.40 -2.97
C SER A 25 -27.98 -12.96 -1.90
N GLY A 26 -28.58 -12.07 -1.11
CA GLY A 26 -29.36 -12.45 0.07
C GLY A 26 -28.50 -13.15 1.12
N ASP A 27 -28.83 -14.39 1.46
CA ASP A 27 -28.09 -15.23 2.41
C ASP A 27 -27.17 -16.24 1.71
N GLN A 28 -27.00 -16.11 0.39
CA GLN A 28 -26.09 -16.95 -0.39
C GLN A 28 -24.86 -16.14 -0.79
N VAL A 29 -23.73 -16.83 -0.90
CA VAL A 29 -22.48 -16.29 -1.43
C VAL A 29 -21.97 -17.14 -2.56
N ALA A 30 -21.38 -16.50 -3.57
CA ALA A 30 -20.67 -17.16 -4.65
C ALA A 30 -19.24 -16.64 -4.70
N VAL A 31 -18.31 -17.51 -5.08
CA VAL A 31 -16.94 -17.09 -5.40
C VAL A 31 -16.97 -16.44 -6.78
N SER A 32 -16.80 -15.12 -6.82
CA SER A 32 -16.71 -14.39 -8.09
C SER A 32 -15.32 -14.46 -8.69
N ASP A 33 -14.28 -14.54 -7.84
CA ASP A 33 -12.89 -14.64 -8.27
C ASP A 33 -12.01 -15.17 -7.12
N PHE A 34 -10.84 -15.72 -7.43
CA PHE A 34 -9.80 -16.04 -6.45
C PHE A 34 -8.40 -15.95 -7.07
N CYS A 35 -7.39 -15.85 -6.21
CA CYS A 35 -6.00 -15.84 -6.63
C CYS A 35 -5.10 -16.44 -5.55
N VAL A 36 -4.05 -17.15 -5.98
CA VAL A 36 -2.94 -17.55 -5.12
C VAL A 36 -1.64 -17.18 -5.81
N ILE A 37 -0.91 -16.25 -5.22
CA ILE A 37 0.34 -15.71 -5.76
C ILE A 37 1.48 -16.16 -4.87
N PRO A 38 2.22 -17.21 -5.26
CA PRO A 38 3.36 -17.66 -4.48
C PRO A 38 4.44 -16.58 -4.44
N HIS A 39 5.06 -16.41 -3.28
CA HIS A 39 6.22 -15.56 -3.15
C HIS A 39 7.42 -16.17 -3.88
N SER A 40 8.29 -15.31 -4.43
CA SER A 40 9.54 -15.74 -5.06
C SER A 40 10.49 -16.48 -4.10
N ARG A 41 10.42 -16.13 -2.81
CA ARG A 41 11.03 -16.85 -1.69
C ARG A 41 10.09 -16.79 -0.50
N THR A 42 10.01 -17.88 0.27
CA THR A 42 9.19 -17.94 1.48
C THR A 42 9.69 -16.93 2.51
N LEU A 43 8.77 -16.13 3.06
CA LEU A 43 9.07 -15.09 4.07
C LEU A 43 9.48 -15.70 5.42
N GLY A 44 9.34 -17.01 5.58
CA GLY A 44 9.68 -17.75 6.80
C GLY A 44 11.15 -18.18 6.86
N ASP A 45 11.93 -17.88 5.81
CA ASP A 45 13.37 -18.14 5.76
C ASP A 45 14.10 -17.22 6.75
N PRO A 46 14.78 -17.76 7.78
CA PRO A 46 15.44 -16.95 8.81
C PRO A 46 16.60 -16.11 8.26
N ASP A 47 17.11 -16.42 7.05
CA ASP A 47 18.20 -15.70 6.41
C ASP A 47 17.70 -14.52 5.55
N LEU A 48 16.38 -14.27 5.49
CA LEU A 48 15.80 -13.10 4.80
C LEU A 48 15.86 -11.85 5.69
N SER A 49 16.32 -10.74 5.13
CA SER A 49 16.17 -9.43 5.78
C SER A 49 14.74 -8.89 5.69
N GLY A 50 14.40 -7.93 6.55
CA GLY A 50 13.11 -7.24 6.50
C GLY A 50 12.88 -6.51 5.17
N GLN A 51 13.92 -5.88 4.60
CA GLN A 51 13.83 -5.17 3.31
C GLN A 51 13.54 -6.13 2.14
N GLU A 52 14.18 -7.29 2.12
CA GLU A 52 13.90 -8.33 1.12
C GLU A 52 12.47 -8.87 1.27
N SER A 53 12.03 -9.10 2.51
CA SER A 53 10.66 -9.53 2.81
C SER A 53 9.62 -8.53 2.30
N ASP A 54 9.83 -7.24 2.58
CA ASP A 54 8.93 -6.17 2.10
C ASP A 54 8.92 -6.08 0.56
N ALA A 55 10.08 -6.26 -0.09
CA ALA A 55 10.17 -6.27 -1.55
C ALA A 55 9.40 -7.46 -2.15
N ILE A 56 9.49 -8.64 -1.55
CA ILE A 56 8.75 -9.84 -1.97
C ILE A 56 7.24 -9.63 -1.81
N VAL A 57 6.80 -9.07 -0.68
CA VAL A 57 5.38 -8.76 -0.43
C VAL A 57 4.87 -7.73 -1.45
N ARG A 58 5.57 -6.62 -1.65
CA ARG A 58 5.20 -5.59 -2.64
C ARG A 58 5.11 -6.16 -4.05
N PHE A 59 6.06 -6.99 -4.46
CA PHE A 59 6.02 -7.65 -5.76
C PHE A 59 4.77 -8.54 -5.91
N SER A 60 4.46 -9.33 -4.87
CA SER A 60 3.31 -10.24 -4.89
C SER A 60 1.96 -9.50 -4.86
N LEU A 61 1.88 -8.39 -4.12
CA LEU A 61 0.71 -7.49 -4.16
C LEU A 61 0.57 -6.79 -5.52
N GLY A 62 1.69 -6.35 -6.12
CA GLY A 62 1.70 -5.80 -7.47
C GLY A 62 1.20 -6.81 -8.51
N GLN A 63 1.58 -8.09 -8.38
CA GLN A 63 1.02 -9.16 -9.20
C GLN A 63 -0.49 -9.31 -8.98
N LEU A 64 -0.98 -9.25 -7.73
CA LEU A 64 -2.41 -9.32 -7.44
C LEU A 64 -3.18 -8.20 -8.14
N ILE A 65 -2.70 -6.97 -8.03
CA ILE A 65 -3.30 -5.79 -8.66
C ILE A 65 -3.27 -5.90 -10.19
N SER A 66 -2.19 -6.45 -10.76
CA SER A 66 -2.10 -6.63 -12.22
C SER A 66 -3.04 -7.70 -12.76
N GLN A 67 -3.37 -8.71 -11.95
CA GLN A 67 -4.21 -9.84 -12.34
C GLN A 67 -5.68 -9.62 -12.03
N LYS A 68 -6.02 -8.83 -10.99
CA LYS A 68 -7.36 -8.74 -10.42
C LYS A 68 -7.81 -7.28 -10.30
N SER A 69 -9.10 -7.04 -10.55
CA SER A 69 -9.71 -5.73 -10.33
C SER A 69 -10.09 -5.56 -8.87
N LEU A 70 -9.32 -4.73 -8.17
CA LEU A 70 -9.50 -4.40 -6.75
C LEU A 70 -10.05 -2.97 -6.53
N GLU A 71 -10.15 -2.17 -7.59
CA GLU A 71 -10.56 -0.77 -7.48
C GLU A 71 -12.04 -0.65 -7.11
N GLY A 72 -12.33 0.10 -6.05
CA GLY A 72 -13.70 0.32 -5.57
C GLY A 72 -14.31 -0.89 -4.85
N GLU A 73 -13.55 -1.97 -4.67
CA GLU A 73 -13.96 -3.16 -3.94
C GLU A 73 -13.60 -3.05 -2.46
N THR A 74 -14.39 -3.69 -1.60
CA THR A 74 -14.06 -3.79 -0.18
C THR A 74 -12.97 -4.81 0.04
N LEU A 75 -11.86 -4.36 0.63
CA LEU A 75 -10.70 -5.21 0.92
C LEU A 75 -10.59 -5.47 2.41
N VAL A 76 -10.55 -6.75 2.78
CA VAL A 76 -10.35 -7.22 4.15
C VAL A 76 -9.02 -7.97 4.20
N MET A 77 -8.13 -7.52 5.07
CA MET A 77 -6.80 -8.09 5.25
C MET A 77 -6.66 -8.80 6.60
N ASN A 78 -5.68 -9.70 6.74
CA ASN A 78 -5.44 -10.41 7.99
C ASN A 78 -4.30 -9.83 8.84
N LEU A 79 -4.42 -10.02 10.15
CA LEU A 79 -3.34 -10.01 11.12
C LEU A 79 -3.11 -11.46 11.60
N PRO A 80 -1.90 -12.03 11.52
CA PRO A 80 -1.65 -13.37 12.03
C PRO A 80 -1.98 -13.53 13.53
N GLY A 81 -2.43 -14.72 13.95
CA GLY A 81 -2.86 -14.98 15.33
C GLY A 81 -1.80 -14.66 16.38
N GLN A 82 -0.53 -15.01 16.13
CA GLN A 82 0.57 -14.74 17.06
C GLN A 82 0.90 -13.24 17.22
N ASP A 83 0.43 -12.41 16.29
CA ASP A 83 0.63 -10.96 16.32
C ASP A 83 -0.51 -10.21 17.01
N ALA A 84 -1.55 -10.93 17.43
CA ALA A 84 -2.69 -10.42 18.18
C ALA A 84 -2.71 -10.94 19.63
N LEU A 85 -3.15 -10.09 20.54
CA LEU A 85 -3.61 -10.49 21.86
C LEU A 85 -5.09 -10.87 21.75
N ILE A 86 -5.42 -12.10 22.14
CA ILE A 86 -6.79 -12.59 22.20
C ILE A 86 -7.12 -12.97 23.65
N ARG A 87 -8.15 -12.36 24.23
CA ARG A 87 -8.59 -12.62 25.61
C ARG A 87 -10.10 -12.73 25.67
N PHE A 88 -10.60 -13.66 26.47
CA PHE A 88 -12.02 -13.82 26.75
C PHE A 88 -12.28 -13.44 28.20
N ALA A 89 -13.31 -12.63 28.43
CA ALA A 89 -13.73 -12.20 29.75
C ALA A 89 -15.24 -12.35 29.90
N LYS A 90 -15.69 -12.63 31.12
CA LYS A 90 -17.11 -12.64 31.48
C LYS A 90 -17.47 -11.31 32.12
N LEU A 91 -18.51 -10.68 31.60
CA LEU A 91 -19.05 -9.45 32.15
C LEU A 91 -20.23 -9.76 33.07
N PRO A 92 -20.44 -8.94 34.11
CA PRO A 92 -21.68 -9.00 34.87
C PRO A 92 -22.87 -8.67 33.95
N PRO A 93 -24.07 -9.18 34.24
CA PRO A 93 -25.28 -8.82 33.51
C PRO A 93 -25.48 -7.30 33.50
N ALA A 94 -25.64 -6.73 32.32
CA ALA A 94 -25.75 -5.28 32.14
C ALA A 94 -26.69 -4.94 30.98
N GLU A 95 -27.26 -3.73 31.00
CA GLU A 95 -28.04 -3.24 29.87
C GLU A 95 -27.13 -3.05 28.63
N PRO A 96 -27.63 -3.26 27.40
CA PRO A 96 -26.83 -3.16 26.18
C PRO A 96 -26.02 -1.86 26.03
N LYS A 97 -26.53 -0.74 26.57
CA LYS A 97 -25.86 0.57 26.54
C LYS A 97 -24.65 0.66 27.47
N ALA A 98 -24.59 -0.17 28.52
CA ALA A 98 -23.50 -0.18 29.49
C ALA A 98 -22.37 -1.14 29.08
N ILE A 99 -22.65 -2.13 28.21
CA ILE A 99 -21.68 -3.12 27.74
C ILE A 99 -20.37 -2.47 27.24
N PRO A 100 -20.38 -1.44 26.36
CA PRO A 100 -19.14 -0.88 25.83
C PRO A 100 -18.21 -0.33 26.93
N GLY A 101 -18.76 0.30 27.97
CA GLY A 101 -17.97 0.84 29.08
C GLY A 101 -17.39 -0.25 29.98
N LEU A 102 -18.12 -1.36 30.18
CA LEU A 102 -17.63 -2.53 30.91
C LEU A 102 -16.52 -3.25 30.13
N VAL A 103 -16.69 -3.40 28.81
CA VAL A 103 -15.67 -3.98 27.95
C VAL A 103 -14.40 -3.12 27.95
N GLU A 104 -14.52 -1.80 27.86
CA GLU A 104 -13.36 -0.90 27.93
C GLU A 104 -12.62 -1.04 29.28
N TYR A 105 -13.35 -1.21 30.38
CA TYR A 105 -12.76 -1.46 31.69
C TYR A 105 -12.00 -2.80 31.71
N GLU A 106 -12.60 -3.89 31.22
CA GLU A 106 -11.93 -5.19 31.13
C GLU A 106 -10.72 -5.15 30.19
N ALA A 107 -10.84 -4.49 29.04
CA ALA A 107 -9.76 -4.35 28.07
C ALA A 107 -8.52 -3.69 28.69
N LYS A 108 -8.69 -2.64 29.48
CA LYS A 108 -7.59 -1.97 30.20
C LYS A 108 -6.88 -2.87 31.22
N GLN A 109 -7.55 -3.89 31.75
CA GLN A 109 -6.96 -4.85 32.68
C GLN A 109 -6.26 -6.01 31.96
N GLN A 110 -6.83 -6.44 30.82
CA GLN A 110 -6.37 -7.62 30.08
C GLN A 110 -5.23 -7.30 29.09
N ILE A 111 -5.18 -6.08 28.57
CA ILE A 111 -4.16 -5.64 27.62
C ILE A 111 -2.92 -5.20 28.40
N PRO A 112 -1.74 -5.83 28.18
CA PRO A 112 -0.52 -5.54 28.94
C PRO A 112 0.22 -4.26 28.46
N PHE A 113 -0.49 -3.37 27.77
CA PHE A 113 0.03 -2.12 27.19
C PHE A 113 -0.97 -0.99 27.44
N PRO A 114 -0.53 0.29 27.42
CA PRO A 114 -1.45 1.41 27.45
C PRO A 114 -2.48 1.33 26.33
N ILE A 115 -3.76 1.59 26.64
CA ILE A 115 -4.86 1.45 25.68
C ILE A 115 -4.70 2.39 24.48
N GLU A 116 -3.94 3.47 24.65
CA GLU A 116 -3.60 4.47 23.63
C GLU A 116 -2.49 4.01 22.67
N GLU A 117 -1.75 2.95 22.98
CA GLU A 117 -0.68 2.40 22.15
C GLU A 117 -1.13 1.18 21.33
N VAL A 118 -2.37 0.76 21.51
CA VAL A 118 -2.95 -0.42 20.86
C VAL A 118 -4.16 -0.04 20.00
N GLU A 119 -4.35 -0.79 18.92
CA GLU A 119 -5.63 -0.89 18.25
C GLU A 119 -6.32 -2.14 18.78
N TRP A 120 -7.57 -2.01 19.18
CA TRP A 120 -8.33 -3.11 19.75
C TRP A 120 -9.80 -2.99 19.39
N ASP A 121 -10.46 -4.13 19.33
CA ASP A 121 -11.89 -4.25 19.14
C ASP A 121 -12.40 -5.48 19.91
N TYR A 122 -13.72 -5.63 20.01
CA TYR A 122 -14.32 -6.72 20.76
C TYR A 122 -15.54 -7.33 20.06
N GLN A 123 -15.83 -8.57 20.44
CA GLN A 123 -17.07 -9.26 20.10
C GLN A 123 -17.76 -9.68 21.38
N ALA A 124 -19.00 -9.23 21.56
CA ALA A 124 -19.86 -9.76 22.61
C ALA A 124 -20.57 -11.02 22.12
N PHE A 125 -20.62 -12.03 22.98
CA PHE A 125 -21.38 -13.26 22.84
C PHE A 125 -22.41 -13.28 23.95
N GLN A 126 -23.67 -13.16 23.58
CA GLN A 126 -24.80 -13.24 24.49
C GLN A 126 -25.64 -14.45 24.11
N ASP A 127 -25.91 -15.26 25.11
CA ASP A 127 -26.81 -16.39 25.03
C ASP A 127 -28.18 -15.92 25.52
N ASP A 128 -29.24 -16.20 24.75
CA ASP A 128 -30.59 -15.72 25.05
C ASP A 128 -31.10 -16.26 26.41
N ASP A 129 -30.59 -17.42 26.85
CA ASP A 129 -30.99 -18.09 28.09
C ASP A 129 -30.04 -17.78 29.27
N SER A 130 -29.00 -16.97 29.06
CA SER A 130 -28.01 -16.62 30.09
C SER A 130 -27.92 -15.10 30.33
N PRO A 131 -27.98 -14.64 31.60
CA PRO A 131 -27.73 -13.24 31.91
C PRO A 131 -26.24 -12.87 31.82
N GLU A 132 -25.32 -13.85 31.81
CA GLU A 132 -23.89 -13.59 31.63
C GLU A 132 -23.56 -13.23 30.18
N ILE A 133 -22.77 -12.18 30.00
CA ILE A 133 -22.26 -11.76 28.68
C ILE A 133 -20.79 -12.13 28.62
N GLU A 134 -20.39 -12.90 27.63
CA GLU A 134 -18.99 -13.21 27.38
C GLU A 134 -18.47 -12.29 26.27
N VAL A 135 -17.22 -11.83 26.40
CA VAL A 135 -16.62 -10.92 25.43
C VAL A 135 -15.24 -11.42 25.03
N GLY A 136 -15.01 -11.51 23.73
CA GLY A 136 -13.69 -11.66 23.13
C GLY A 136 -13.08 -10.28 22.86
N ILE A 137 -11.92 -10.02 23.44
CA ILE A 137 -11.12 -8.80 23.26
C ILE A 137 -9.93 -9.14 22.36
N PHE A 138 -9.79 -8.39 21.28
CA PHE A 138 -8.74 -8.58 20.27
C PHE A 138 -7.93 -7.30 20.17
N ALA A 139 -6.62 -7.38 20.34
CA ALA A 139 -5.76 -6.20 20.35
C ALA A 139 -4.41 -6.46 19.69
N THR A 140 -3.83 -5.42 19.10
CA THR A 140 -2.42 -5.41 18.68
C THR A 140 -1.84 -4.01 18.82
N THR A 141 -0.52 -3.88 18.73
CA THR A 141 0.12 -2.57 18.86
C THR A 141 -0.14 -1.71 17.62
N ARG A 142 -0.31 -0.39 17.81
CA ARG A 142 -0.45 0.58 16.71
C ARG A 142 0.69 0.50 15.71
N ALA A 143 1.91 0.25 16.20
CA ALA A 143 3.08 0.08 15.34
C ALA A 143 2.94 -1.09 14.36
N LYS A 144 2.41 -2.24 14.80
CA LYS A 144 2.16 -3.39 13.92
C LYS A 144 1.07 -3.09 12.90
N VAL A 145 -0.03 -2.46 13.30
CA VAL A 145 -1.08 -2.06 12.37
C VAL A 145 -0.56 -1.08 11.32
N GLN A 146 0.23 -0.08 11.75
CA GLN A 146 0.80 0.90 10.85
C GLN A 146 1.79 0.29 9.85
N ASP A 147 2.65 -0.64 10.28
CA ASP A 147 3.57 -1.37 9.40
C ASP A 147 2.83 -2.23 8.37
N LEU A 148 1.74 -2.88 8.78
CA LEU A 148 0.90 -3.64 7.86
C LEU A 148 0.21 -2.74 6.85
N LEU A 149 -0.44 -1.67 7.31
CA LEU A 149 -1.17 -0.74 6.44
C LEU A 149 -0.23 0.04 5.50
N SER A 150 1.01 0.34 5.91
CA SER A 150 1.99 1.01 5.04
C SER A 150 2.39 0.11 3.86
N ARG A 151 2.61 -1.20 4.06
CA ARG A 151 2.93 -2.14 2.97
C ARG A 151 1.81 -2.23 1.92
N TRP A 152 0.57 -2.15 2.37
CA TRP A 152 -0.60 -2.11 1.50
C TRP A 152 -0.71 -0.77 0.76
N SER A 153 -0.51 0.34 1.48
CA SER A 153 -0.53 1.68 0.92
C SER A 153 0.58 1.91 -0.11
N ASP A 154 1.78 1.34 0.09
CA ASP A 154 2.90 1.36 -0.86
C ASP A 154 2.51 0.70 -2.20
N SER A 155 1.53 -0.22 -2.17
CA SER A 155 0.99 -0.90 -3.35
C SER A 155 -0.28 -0.22 -3.89
N GLY A 156 -0.67 0.94 -3.34
CA GLY A 156 -1.89 1.67 -3.73
C GLY A 156 -3.20 1.06 -3.21
N LEU A 157 -3.13 0.10 -2.28
CA LEU A 157 -4.30 -0.55 -1.70
C LEU A 157 -4.64 0.06 -0.33
N SER A 158 -5.93 0.18 -0.04
CA SER A 158 -6.42 0.73 1.23
C SER A 158 -7.51 -0.17 1.82
N PRO A 159 -7.15 -1.19 2.62
CA PRO A 159 -8.10 -2.07 3.27
C PRO A 159 -9.07 -1.34 4.20
N GLU A 160 -10.31 -1.82 4.22
CA GLU A 160 -11.39 -1.32 5.09
C GLU A 160 -11.46 -2.12 6.41
N ALA A 161 -10.87 -3.32 6.44
CA ALA A 161 -10.84 -4.13 7.64
C ALA A 161 -9.54 -4.92 7.81
N LEU A 162 -9.11 -5.05 9.07
CA LEU A 162 -7.96 -5.82 9.52
C LEU A 162 -8.45 -6.81 10.58
N THR A 163 -8.54 -8.08 10.20
CA THR A 163 -9.11 -9.14 11.03
C THR A 163 -8.04 -10.10 11.50
N VAL A 164 -8.15 -10.55 12.75
CA VAL A 164 -7.24 -11.57 13.29
C VAL A 164 -7.47 -12.90 12.56
N GLY A 165 -6.39 -13.55 12.08
CA GLY A 165 -6.44 -14.77 11.26
C GLY A 165 -7.33 -15.88 11.81
N PRO A 166 -7.18 -16.28 13.09
CA PRO A 166 -8.10 -17.20 13.77
C PRO A 166 -9.59 -16.85 13.67
N LEU A 167 -9.94 -15.55 13.70
CA LEU A 167 -11.34 -15.11 13.54
C LEU A 167 -11.82 -15.25 12.11
N ALA A 168 -10.95 -14.99 11.13
CA ALA A 168 -11.28 -15.27 9.75
C ALA A 168 -11.49 -16.78 9.54
N VAL A 169 -10.60 -17.63 10.07
CA VAL A 169 -10.79 -19.09 10.05
C VAL A 169 -12.13 -19.49 10.67
N LEU A 170 -12.47 -18.93 11.85
CA LEU A 170 -13.77 -19.14 12.48
C LEU A 170 -14.94 -18.76 11.56
N ASN A 171 -14.89 -17.58 10.94
CA ASN A 171 -15.92 -17.12 10.03
C ASN A 171 -16.12 -18.09 8.84
N ALA A 172 -15.02 -18.56 8.25
CA ALA A 172 -15.05 -19.51 7.14
C ALA A 172 -15.66 -20.86 7.54
N VAL A 173 -15.13 -21.49 8.59
CA VAL A 173 -15.53 -22.85 8.98
C VAL A 173 -16.90 -22.91 9.62
N ALA A 174 -17.27 -21.90 10.42
CA ALA A 174 -18.61 -21.83 10.99
C ALA A 174 -19.66 -21.64 9.89
N TRP A 175 -19.40 -20.74 8.93
CA TRP A 175 -20.26 -20.57 7.79
C TRP A 175 -20.38 -21.86 6.97
N ASP A 176 -19.25 -22.44 6.55
CA ASP A 176 -19.22 -23.61 5.67
C ASP A 176 -19.84 -24.86 6.31
N SER A 177 -19.75 -24.99 7.63
CA SER A 177 -20.38 -26.07 8.41
C SER A 177 -21.86 -25.82 8.71
N GLY A 178 -22.41 -24.67 8.32
CA GLY A 178 -23.78 -24.27 8.59
C GLY A 178 -24.08 -23.93 10.04
N LEU A 179 -23.06 -23.55 10.80
CA LEU A 179 -23.14 -23.12 12.20
C LEU A 179 -23.46 -21.63 12.35
N VAL A 180 -23.84 -20.94 11.29
CA VAL A 180 -24.12 -19.51 11.29
C VAL A 180 -25.60 -19.28 10.95
N ASP A 181 -26.29 -18.57 11.83
CA ASP A 181 -27.61 -18.02 11.56
C ASP A 181 -27.46 -16.56 11.14
N SER A 182 -28.06 -16.21 9.99
CA SER A 182 -28.12 -14.82 9.52
C SER A 182 -29.46 -14.21 9.96
N ASN A 183 -29.42 -13.21 10.83
CA ASN A 183 -30.61 -12.50 11.30
C ASN A 183 -30.48 -10.99 11.02
N LYS A 184 -31.49 -10.21 11.43
CA LYS A 184 -31.50 -8.75 11.20
C LYS A 184 -30.37 -7.99 11.90
N ASN A 185 -29.73 -8.60 12.89
CA ASN A 185 -28.66 -8.01 13.70
C ASN A 185 -27.26 -8.48 13.27
N GLY A 186 -27.15 -9.30 12.21
CA GLY A 186 -25.88 -9.82 11.69
C GLY A 186 -25.86 -11.34 11.61
N ALA A 187 -24.67 -11.90 11.35
CA ALA A 187 -24.40 -13.32 11.40
C ALA A 187 -23.90 -13.70 12.79
N SER A 188 -24.46 -14.75 13.40
CA SER A 188 -24.05 -15.25 14.71
C SER A 188 -23.84 -16.76 14.71
N ILE A 189 -22.92 -17.24 15.56
CA ILE A 189 -22.70 -18.67 15.77
C ILE A 189 -23.94 -19.26 16.44
N ARG A 190 -24.38 -20.43 15.98
CA ARG A 190 -25.50 -21.18 16.54
C ARG A 190 -25.16 -21.76 17.91
N ASP A 191 -26.19 -21.90 18.74
CA ASP A 191 -26.10 -22.64 19.99
C ASP A 191 -26.21 -24.15 19.72
N GLU A 192 -25.07 -24.78 19.42
CA GLU A 192 -24.98 -26.23 19.23
C GLU A 192 -24.28 -26.89 20.42
N GLU A 193 -24.77 -28.08 20.81
CA GLU A 193 -24.21 -28.86 21.92
C GLU A 193 -22.83 -29.46 21.61
N GLU A 194 -22.56 -29.78 20.34
CA GLU A 194 -21.27 -30.34 19.93
C GLU A 194 -20.31 -29.22 19.48
N PRO A 195 -19.10 -29.12 20.05
CA PRO A 195 -18.16 -28.08 19.65
C PRO A 195 -17.55 -28.36 18.28
N LEU A 196 -17.51 -27.35 17.42
CA LEU A 196 -16.66 -27.34 16.23
C LEU A 196 -15.25 -26.93 16.65
N VAL A 197 -14.28 -27.83 16.50
CA VAL A 197 -12.86 -27.56 16.77
C VAL A 197 -12.08 -27.51 15.47
N VAL A 198 -11.32 -26.44 15.29
CA VAL A 198 -10.49 -26.21 14.12
C VAL A 198 -9.06 -25.99 14.58
N LEU A 199 -8.13 -26.65 13.91
CA LEU A 199 -6.69 -26.48 14.08
C LEU A 199 -6.13 -25.96 12.76
N ASP A 200 -5.71 -24.70 12.74
CA ASP A 200 -4.96 -24.12 11.63
C ASP A 200 -3.47 -24.13 11.97
N ILE A 201 -2.67 -24.87 11.18
CA ILE A 201 -1.21 -24.93 11.38
C ILE A 201 -0.54 -24.07 10.31
N GLY A 202 -0.35 -22.81 10.67
CA GLY A 202 0.39 -21.83 9.90
C GLY A 202 1.90 -22.09 9.87
N THR A 203 2.66 -21.12 9.35
CA THR A 203 4.11 -21.27 9.19
C THR A 203 4.86 -21.09 10.50
N HIS A 204 4.51 -20.09 11.32
CA HIS A 204 5.22 -19.79 12.57
C HIS A 204 4.47 -20.27 13.82
N ALA A 205 3.15 -20.28 13.78
CA ALA A 205 2.29 -20.64 14.90
C ALA A 205 1.12 -21.50 14.42
N SER A 206 0.45 -22.13 15.39
CA SER A 206 -0.79 -22.86 15.18
C SER A 206 -1.89 -22.24 16.03
N ASP A 207 -3.07 -22.19 15.44
CA ASP A 207 -4.27 -21.63 16.03
C ASP A 207 -5.29 -22.74 16.25
N VAL A 208 -5.78 -22.86 17.48
CA VAL A 208 -6.92 -23.70 17.81
C VAL A 208 -8.12 -22.80 18.05
N VAL A 209 -9.13 -22.97 17.21
CA VAL A 209 -10.39 -22.24 17.26
C VAL A 209 -11.49 -23.22 17.64
N ILE A 210 -12.28 -22.88 18.64
CA ILE A 210 -13.40 -23.69 19.12
C ILE A 210 -14.66 -22.84 19.05
N ALA A 211 -15.66 -23.27 18.29
CA ALA A 211 -16.99 -22.68 18.29
C ALA A 211 -17.94 -23.63 19.03
N HIS A 212 -18.63 -23.13 20.06
CA HIS A 212 -19.48 -23.95 20.92
C HIS A 212 -20.50 -23.05 21.62
N ARG A 213 -21.77 -23.44 21.62
CA ARG A 213 -22.87 -22.74 22.30
C ARG A 213 -22.96 -21.23 22.02
N GLY A 214 -22.95 -20.86 20.74
CA GLY A 214 -23.00 -19.46 20.31
C GLY A 214 -21.75 -18.63 20.62
N ARG A 215 -20.69 -19.26 21.14
CA ARG A 215 -19.44 -18.61 21.57
C ARG A 215 -18.26 -19.13 20.78
N CYS A 216 -17.14 -18.42 20.86
CA CYS A 216 -15.87 -18.92 20.39
C CYS A 216 -14.79 -18.85 21.46
N TRP A 217 -13.78 -19.70 21.30
CA TRP A 217 -12.57 -19.71 22.10
C TRP A 217 -11.38 -19.93 21.18
N ILE A 218 -10.29 -19.20 21.43
CA ILE A 218 -9.12 -19.21 20.55
C ILE A 218 -7.85 -19.28 21.38
N ARG A 219 -6.94 -20.18 21.00
CA ARG A 219 -5.57 -20.21 21.50
C ARG A 219 -4.58 -20.37 20.37
N THR A 220 -3.60 -19.49 20.37
CA THR A 220 -2.43 -19.56 19.49
C THR A 220 -1.23 -20.08 20.29
N PHE A 221 -0.42 -20.95 19.70
CA PHE A 221 0.85 -21.40 20.27
C PHE A 221 1.96 -21.46 19.20
N PRO A 222 3.24 -21.23 19.57
CA PRO A 222 4.32 -20.92 18.63
C PRO A 222 4.96 -22.17 18.02
N VAL A 223 4.15 -23.10 17.51
CA VAL A 223 4.61 -24.25 16.73
C VAL A 223 3.94 -24.19 15.36
N GLY A 224 4.69 -24.39 14.29
CA GLY A 224 4.20 -24.20 12.92
C GLY A 224 5.12 -24.83 11.88
N GLY A 225 4.73 -24.74 10.61
CA GLY A 225 5.39 -25.38 9.47
C GLY A 225 6.90 -25.10 9.34
N THR A 226 7.38 -23.93 9.75
CA THR A 226 8.82 -23.57 9.70
C THR A 226 9.67 -24.41 10.65
N HIS A 227 9.11 -24.84 11.78
CA HIS A 227 9.82 -25.67 12.75
C HIS A 227 10.12 -27.06 12.18
N PHE A 228 9.19 -27.61 11.38
CA PHE A 228 9.43 -28.83 10.62
C PHE A 228 10.54 -28.65 9.59
N THR A 229 10.53 -27.53 8.87
CA THR A 229 11.56 -27.19 7.88
C THR A 229 12.93 -27.05 8.53
N GLN A 230 13.01 -26.37 9.67
CA GLN A 230 14.23 -26.17 10.43
C GLN A 230 14.78 -27.50 10.94
N ALA A 231 13.93 -28.41 11.45
CA ALA A 231 14.36 -29.74 11.87
C ALA A 231 14.98 -30.57 10.72
N VAL A 232 14.40 -30.48 9.51
CA VAL A 232 14.96 -31.10 8.31
C VAL A 232 16.26 -30.39 7.88
N LYS A 233 16.29 -29.06 7.90
CA LYS A 233 17.48 -28.24 7.59
C LYS A 233 18.67 -28.65 8.45
N ASP A 234 18.46 -28.76 9.76
CA ASP A 234 19.51 -29.06 10.73
C ASP A 234 19.99 -30.50 10.64
N THR A 235 19.08 -31.46 10.40
CA THR A 235 19.43 -32.88 10.28
C THR A 235 20.19 -33.20 9.00
N PHE A 236 19.82 -32.56 7.89
CA PHE A 236 20.42 -32.82 6.57
C PHE A 236 21.49 -31.78 6.17
N HIS A 237 21.72 -30.76 6.99
CA HIS A 237 22.61 -29.63 6.72
C HIS A 237 22.37 -28.97 5.35
N LEU A 238 21.09 -28.73 5.04
CA LEU A 238 20.67 -28.13 3.76
C LEU A 238 20.36 -26.63 3.92
N PRO A 239 20.40 -25.84 2.84
CA PRO A 239 19.77 -24.52 2.82
C PRO A 239 18.26 -24.62 3.08
N TYR A 240 17.67 -23.58 3.68
CA TYR A 240 16.25 -23.58 4.10
C TYR A 240 15.30 -23.94 2.95
N ALA A 241 15.46 -23.34 1.77
CA ALA A 241 14.62 -23.63 0.60
C ALA A 241 14.67 -25.11 0.16
N LYS A 242 15.84 -25.75 0.25
CA LYS A 242 15.98 -27.19 -0.07
C LYS A 242 15.36 -28.06 1.02
N ALA A 243 15.48 -27.67 2.28
CA ALA A 243 14.82 -28.37 3.38
C ALA A 243 13.28 -28.28 3.28
N GLU A 244 12.76 -27.12 2.85
CA GLU A 244 11.32 -26.93 2.62
C GLU A 244 10.79 -27.84 1.52
N SER A 245 11.45 -27.87 0.36
CA SER A 245 11.09 -28.80 -0.73
C SER A 245 11.18 -30.26 -0.26
N LEU A 246 12.24 -30.63 0.46
CA LEU A 246 12.39 -31.99 0.98
C LEU A 246 11.30 -32.38 1.99
N LYS A 247 10.82 -31.42 2.80
CA LYS A 247 9.68 -31.59 3.70
C LYS A 247 8.37 -31.77 2.92
N GLN A 248 8.14 -30.97 1.89
CA GLN A 248 6.94 -31.05 1.05
C GLN A 248 6.88 -32.39 0.30
N ASP A 249 8.02 -32.85 -0.22
CA ASP A 249 8.17 -34.11 -0.96
C ASP A 249 8.49 -35.30 -0.04
N ALA A 250 8.29 -35.17 1.28
CA ALA A 250 8.73 -36.18 2.24
C ALA A 250 8.15 -37.57 1.97
N ALA A 251 6.92 -37.65 1.46
CA ALA A 251 6.21 -38.90 1.21
C ALA A 251 6.73 -39.69 -0.01
N SER A 252 7.25 -38.99 -1.03
CA SER A 252 7.78 -39.58 -2.27
C SER A 252 9.31 -39.72 -2.23
N SER A 253 9.96 -39.12 -1.23
CA SER A 253 11.42 -39.12 -1.09
C SER A 253 11.98 -40.50 -0.68
N LYS A 254 13.11 -40.88 -1.29
CA LYS A 254 13.89 -42.06 -0.87
C LYS A 254 14.37 -41.99 0.59
N TYR A 255 14.40 -40.79 1.19
CA TYR A 255 14.79 -40.56 2.57
C TYR A 255 13.59 -40.36 3.51
N THR A 256 12.38 -40.79 3.13
CA THR A 256 11.14 -40.61 3.91
C THR A 256 11.34 -40.91 5.40
N LYS A 257 11.98 -42.04 5.74
CA LYS A 257 12.18 -42.46 7.15
C LYS A 257 13.04 -41.47 7.93
N GLN A 258 14.14 -41.00 7.35
CA GLN A 258 15.06 -40.04 7.97
C GLN A 258 14.40 -38.66 8.10
N ILE A 259 13.64 -38.22 7.08
CA ILE A 259 12.89 -36.95 7.12
C ILE A 259 11.84 -36.98 8.23
N MET A 260 11.06 -38.06 8.33
CA MET A 260 10.07 -38.23 9.40
C MET A 260 10.72 -38.33 10.79
N GLN A 261 11.89 -38.97 10.89
CA GLN A 261 12.66 -39.02 12.14
C GLN A 261 13.16 -37.63 12.55
N ALA A 262 13.65 -36.83 11.61
CA ALA A 262 14.08 -35.45 11.84
C ALA A 262 12.92 -34.59 12.37
N MET A 263 11.73 -34.75 11.81
CA MET A 263 10.54 -33.98 12.19
C MET A 263 9.87 -34.46 13.49
N ARG A 264 10.21 -35.65 13.99
CA ARG A 264 9.53 -36.27 15.15
C ARG A 264 9.47 -35.38 16.41
N PRO A 265 10.52 -34.63 16.80
CA PRO A 265 10.43 -33.72 17.93
C PRO A 265 9.33 -32.66 17.75
N VAL A 266 9.25 -32.06 16.55
CA VAL A 266 8.25 -31.03 16.23
C VAL A 266 6.82 -31.60 16.23
N PHE A 267 6.65 -32.86 15.80
CA PHE A 267 5.37 -33.57 15.96
C PHE A 267 4.96 -33.68 17.44
N SER A 268 5.91 -34.02 18.32
CA SER A 268 5.65 -34.12 19.76
C SER A 268 5.31 -32.76 20.37
N ASP A 269 6.03 -31.69 20.02
CA ASP A 269 5.78 -30.35 20.54
C ASP A 269 4.37 -29.85 20.14
N LEU A 270 3.98 -30.06 18.88
CA LEU A 270 2.63 -29.75 18.38
C LEU A 270 1.56 -30.56 19.12
N LEU A 271 1.78 -31.85 19.34
CA LEU A 271 0.87 -32.72 20.07
C LEU A 271 0.69 -32.25 21.52
N ASP A 272 1.78 -31.93 22.20
CA ASP A 272 1.77 -31.49 23.60
C ASP A 272 0.99 -30.18 23.77
N ASP A 273 1.20 -29.20 22.88
CA ASP A 273 0.46 -27.94 22.94
C ASP A 273 -1.02 -28.11 22.58
N LEU A 274 -1.34 -28.96 21.60
CA LEU A 274 -2.71 -29.30 21.25
C LEU A 274 -3.43 -30.04 22.39
N GLN A 275 -2.77 -31.00 23.03
CA GLN A 275 -3.34 -31.72 24.17
C GLN A 275 -3.57 -30.80 25.37
N LYS A 276 -2.62 -29.90 25.68
CA LYS A 276 -2.81 -28.87 26.72
C LYS A 276 -4.01 -27.97 26.39
N THR A 277 -4.17 -27.60 25.12
CA THR A 277 -5.30 -26.77 24.64
C THR A 277 -6.64 -27.46 24.89
N ILE A 278 -6.77 -28.71 24.44
CA ILE A 278 -7.99 -29.53 24.58
C ILE A 278 -8.32 -29.71 26.06
N ASN A 279 -7.34 -30.11 26.87
CA ASN A 279 -7.53 -30.34 28.30
C ASN A 279 -7.95 -29.06 29.04
N TYR A 280 -7.34 -27.91 28.71
CA TYR A 280 -7.72 -26.63 29.29
C TYR A 280 -9.18 -26.27 28.95
N TYR A 281 -9.56 -26.40 27.68
CA TYR A 281 -10.93 -26.08 27.24
C TYR A 281 -11.96 -27.00 27.91
N GLN A 282 -11.72 -28.32 27.93
CA GLN A 282 -12.64 -29.28 28.58
C GLN A 282 -12.70 -29.10 30.10
N GLY A 283 -11.60 -28.67 30.73
CA GLY A 283 -11.59 -28.32 32.15
C GLY A 283 -12.44 -27.10 32.49
N GLN A 284 -12.51 -26.12 31.60
CA GLN A 284 -13.39 -24.95 31.72
C GLN A 284 -14.84 -25.24 31.33
N ASN A 285 -15.08 -26.28 30.52
CA ASN A 285 -16.41 -26.66 30.02
C ASN A 285 -16.76 -28.12 30.35
N PRO A 286 -17.04 -28.44 31.64
CA PRO A 286 -17.35 -29.80 32.07
C PRO A 286 -18.51 -30.42 31.27
N GLY A 287 -18.38 -31.71 30.94
CA GLY A 287 -19.38 -32.44 30.15
C GLY A 287 -19.25 -32.27 28.63
N THR A 288 -18.35 -31.39 28.17
CA THR A 288 -18.10 -31.21 26.72
C THR A 288 -17.11 -32.25 26.20
N GLN A 289 -17.51 -33.01 25.19
CA GLN A 289 -16.64 -33.98 24.52
C GLN A 289 -16.26 -33.48 23.12
N ILE A 290 -14.96 -33.22 22.91
CA ILE A 290 -14.42 -32.99 21.58
C ILE A 290 -14.24 -34.34 20.91
N LYS A 291 -14.88 -34.54 19.74
CA LYS A 291 -14.84 -35.81 18.98
C LYS A 291 -13.99 -35.70 17.72
N LYS A 292 -13.99 -34.52 17.10
CA LYS A 292 -13.41 -34.26 15.78
C LYS A 292 -12.70 -32.91 15.78
N ILE A 293 -11.59 -32.83 15.05
CA ILE A 293 -10.87 -31.60 14.73
C ILE A 293 -10.77 -31.45 13.22
N VAL A 294 -11.15 -30.28 12.72
CA VAL A 294 -10.95 -29.89 11.32
C VAL A 294 -9.59 -29.23 11.18
N GLY A 295 -8.74 -29.76 10.30
CA GLY A 295 -7.38 -29.30 10.05
C GLY A 295 -7.27 -28.39 8.83
N LEU A 296 -6.62 -27.24 9.02
CA LEU A 296 -6.35 -26.21 8.02
C LEU A 296 -4.87 -25.83 7.97
N GLY A 297 -4.46 -25.25 6.85
CA GLY A 297 -3.09 -24.79 6.65
C GLY A 297 -2.20 -25.83 5.96
N SER A 298 -1.16 -25.33 5.29
CA SER A 298 -0.28 -26.13 4.42
C SER A 298 0.42 -27.27 5.17
N THR A 299 0.61 -27.16 6.48
CA THR A 299 1.31 -28.18 7.29
C THR A 299 0.52 -29.50 7.36
N PHE A 300 -0.81 -29.49 7.19
CA PHE A 300 -1.61 -30.72 7.03
C PHE A 300 -1.36 -31.49 5.73
N ARG A 301 -0.55 -30.94 4.81
CA ARG A 301 -0.04 -31.69 3.65
C ARG A 301 1.09 -32.67 4.03
N ILE A 302 1.73 -32.51 5.19
CA ILE A 302 2.75 -33.45 5.66
C ILE A 302 2.12 -34.83 5.87
N ALA A 303 2.64 -35.83 5.16
CA ALA A 303 2.16 -37.20 5.26
C ALA A 303 2.32 -37.74 6.69
N GLY A 304 1.27 -38.40 7.18
CA GLY A 304 1.27 -39.02 8.50
C GLY A 304 0.90 -38.08 9.66
N LEU A 305 0.90 -36.75 9.49
CA LEU A 305 0.57 -35.80 10.57
C LEU A 305 -0.82 -36.05 11.16
N ARG A 306 -1.84 -36.12 10.30
CA ARG A 306 -3.24 -36.40 10.71
C ARG A 306 -3.36 -37.70 11.50
N LYS A 307 -2.76 -38.77 10.96
CA LYS A 307 -2.78 -40.10 11.58
C LYS A 307 -2.05 -40.10 12.92
N PHE A 308 -0.92 -39.40 13.01
CA PHE A 308 -0.16 -39.28 14.25
C PHE A 308 -0.98 -38.56 15.32
N LEU A 309 -1.50 -37.36 15.04
CA LEU A 309 -2.32 -36.60 15.99
C LEU A 309 -3.58 -37.37 16.41
N GLY A 310 -4.30 -37.95 15.44
CA GLY A 310 -5.53 -38.69 15.74
C GLY A 310 -5.29 -39.94 16.59
N ALA A 311 -4.21 -40.68 16.33
CA ALA A 311 -3.85 -41.85 17.13
C ALA A 311 -3.39 -41.49 18.56
N GLN A 312 -2.67 -40.38 18.74
CA GLN A 312 -2.18 -39.95 20.05
C GLN A 312 -3.25 -39.27 20.91
N LEU A 313 -4.17 -38.53 20.29
CA LEU A 313 -5.26 -37.85 20.99
C LEU A 313 -6.51 -38.73 21.16
N GLY A 314 -6.65 -39.80 20.37
CA GLY A 314 -7.88 -40.59 20.31
C GLY A 314 -9.04 -39.82 19.67
N LEU A 315 -8.75 -38.91 18.74
CA LEU A 315 -9.72 -38.03 18.07
C LEU A 315 -9.68 -38.22 16.55
N ASP A 316 -10.79 -37.91 15.88
CA ASP A 316 -10.80 -37.83 14.42
C ASP A 316 -10.22 -36.50 13.94
N ILE A 317 -9.19 -36.57 13.09
CA ILE A 317 -8.51 -35.39 12.52
C ILE A 317 -8.75 -35.37 11.01
N VAL A 318 -9.65 -34.50 10.57
CA VAL A 318 -10.06 -34.39 9.17
C VAL A 318 -9.49 -33.13 8.55
N ARG A 319 -8.90 -33.20 7.37
CA ARG A 319 -8.42 -32.00 6.65
C ARG A 319 -9.58 -31.38 5.89
N LEU A 320 -9.65 -30.05 5.85
CA LEU A 320 -10.60 -29.38 4.95
C LEU A 320 -10.06 -29.45 3.51
N ASP A 321 -10.55 -30.43 2.76
CA ASP A 321 -10.17 -30.67 1.36
C ASP A 321 -11.12 -29.97 0.36
N GLU A 322 -12.34 -29.63 0.79
CA GLU A 322 -13.37 -28.99 -0.02
C GLU A 322 -14.27 -28.12 0.87
N PHE A 323 -14.69 -26.96 0.35
CA PHE A 323 -15.73 -26.14 0.97
C PHE A 323 -17.11 -26.62 0.56
N GLN A 324 -18.04 -26.73 1.50
CA GLN A 324 -19.39 -27.27 1.27
C GLN A 324 -20.36 -26.21 0.74
N ARG A 325 -20.12 -24.92 1.00
CA ARG A 325 -21.03 -23.83 0.62
C ARG A 325 -20.56 -22.97 -0.55
N ILE A 326 -19.31 -23.13 -0.96
CA ILE A 326 -18.75 -22.40 -2.10
C ILE A 326 -18.04 -23.36 -3.06
N SER A 327 -18.11 -23.04 -4.34
CA SER A 327 -17.43 -23.79 -5.40
C SER A 327 -17.03 -22.87 -6.52
N VAL A 328 -15.95 -23.20 -7.22
CA VAL A 328 -15.54 -22.55 -8.47
C VAL A 328 -15.75 -23.53 -9.61
N GLY A 329 -16.48 -23.10 -10.65
CA GLY A 329 -16.72 -23.90 -11.85
C GLY A 329 -15.67 -23.68 -12.95
N GLY A 330 -15.76 -24.47 -14.02
CA GLY A 330 -14.97 -24.26 -15.24
C GLY A 330 -13.48 -24.58 -15.08
N ARG A 331 -12.63 -23.85 -15.82
CA ARG A 331 -11.19 -24.14 -15.95
C ARG A 331 -10.41 -23.95 -14.63
N GLU A 332 -10.92 -23.13 -13.72
CA GLU A 332 -10.23 -22.80 -12.47
C GLU A 332 -10.60 -23.72 -11.29
N ALA A 333 -11.59 -24.61 -11.47
CA ALA A 333 -12.08 -25.52 -10.43
C ALA A 333 -10.95 -26.39 -9.82
N ALA A 334 -10.07 -26.94 -10.66
CA ALA A 334 -8.95 -27.76 -10.21
C ALA A 334 -7.94 -26.96 -9.38
N SER A 335 -7.64 -25.73 -9.79
CA SER A 335 -6.72 -24.83 -9.07
C SER A 335 -7.31 -24.42 -7.72
N PHE A 336 -8.62 -24.13 -7.66
CA PHE A 336 -9.30 -23.81 -6.41
C PHE A 336 -9.29 -24.99 -5.43
N ALA A 337 -9.60 -26.20 -5.91
CA ALA A 337 -9.57 -27.42 -5.11
C ALA A 337 -8.17 -27.70 -4.55
N GLU A 338 -7.11 -27.50 -5.34
CA GLU A 338 -5.73 -27.66 -4.88
C GLU A 338 -5.38 -26.77 -3.67
N HIS A 339 -5.90 -25.55 -3.65
CA HIS A 339 -5.58 -24.54 -2.64
C HIS A 339 -6.56 -24.47 -1.46
N THR A 340 -7.65 -25.24 -1.48
CA THR A 340 -8.74 -25.15 -0.50
C THR A 340 -8.26 -25.19 0.95
N VAL A 341 -7.36 -26.12 1.30
CA VAL A 341 -6.81 -26.25 2.67
C VAL A 341 -6.10 -24.98 3.18
N THR A 342 -5.67 -24.10 2.27
CA THR A 342 -4.95 -22.86 2.61
C THR A 342 -5.78 -21.59 2.46
N LEU A 343 -6.98 -21.71 1.89
CA LEU A 343 -7.85 -20.58 1.56
C LEU A 343 -8.86 -20.23 2.67
N GLY A 344 -8.90 -21.00 3.77
CA GLY A 344 -9.84 -20.80 4.87
C GLY A 344 -9.81 -19.37 5.44
N THR A 345 -8.63 -18.82 5.69
CA THR A 345 -8.49 -17.43 6.16
C THR A 345 -9.02 -16.44 5.13
N ALA A 346 -8.57 -16.51 3.87
CA ALA A 346 -9.06 -15.61 2.81
C ALA A 346 -10.58 -15.68 2.62
N TYR A 347 -11.17 -16.88 2.70
CA TYR A 347 -12.62 -17.07 2.64
C TYR A 347 -13.33 -16.35 3.80
N GLY A 348 -12.83 -16.50 5.01
CA GLY A 348 -13.40 -15.86 6.20
C GLY A 348 -13.30 -14.34 6.22
N LEU A 349 -12.19 -13.80 5.70
CA LEU A 349 -12.02 -12.36 5.49
C LEU A 349 -13.06 -11.83 4.49
N ALA A 350 -13.28 -12.56 3.39
CA ALA A 350 -14.25 -12.17 2.37
C ALA A 350 -15.69 -12.22 2.92
N LEU A 351 -16.01 -13.24 3.74
CA LEU A 351 -17.31 -13.34 4.44
C LEU A 351 -17.56 -12.12 5.34
N GLN A 352 -16.56 -11.67 6.11
CA GLN A 352 -16.66 -10.45 6.88
C GLN A 352 -16.88 -9.22 5.99
N GLY A 353 -16.17 -9.13 4.86
CA GLY A 353 -16.31 -8.03 3.92
C GLY A 353 -17.71 -7.90 3.31
N VAL A 354 -18.41 -9.02 3.09
CA VAL A 354 -19.81 -9.04 2.61
C VAL A 354 -20.86 -9.00 3.74
N GLY A 355 -20.42 -8.82 5.00
CA GLY A 355 -21.29 -8.73 6.18
C GLY A 355 -21.96 -10.04 6.56
N LEU A 356 -21.25 -11.16 6.39
CA LEU A 356 -21.66 -12.52 6.80
C LEU A 356 -20.65 -13.16 7.77
N GLY A 357 -19.70 -12.38 8.30
CA GLY A 357 -18.78 -12.83 9.33
C GLY A 357 -19.51 -13.03 10.65
N SER A 358 -19.33 -14.19 11.28
CA SER A 358 -19.87 -14.47 12.63
C SER A 358 -19.21 -13.63 13.72
N VAL A 359 -17.99 -13.16 13.46
CA VAL A 359 -17.24 -12.20 14.27
C VAL A 359 -16.70 -11.12 13.35
N GLU A 360 -16.96 -9.85 13.67
CA GLU A 360 -16.64 -8.70 12.80
C GLU A 360 -15.59 -7.75 13.39
N ALA A 361 -14.85 -8.19 14.41
CA ALA A 361 -13.80 -7.40 15.04
C ALA A 361 -12.82 -6.83 14.00
N ASN A 362 -12.61 -5.51 14.02
CA ASN A 362 -11.80 -4.78 13.04
C ASN A 362 -10.74 -3.91 13.71
N LEU A 363 -9.47 -4.20 13.42
CA LEU A 363 -8.32 -3.50 14.01
C LEU A 363 -7.79 -2.34 13.14
N VAL A 364 -8.50 -1.95 12.08
CA VAL A 364 -8.17 -0.73 11.34
C VAL A 364 -8.49 0.49 12.20
N PRO A 365 -7.55 1.45 12.36
CA PRO A 365 -7.81 2.66 13.13
C PRO A 365 -9.00 3.43 12.59
N SER A 366 -9.90 3.83 13.47
CA SER A 366 -11.12 4.57 13.10
C SER A 366 -10.84 5.88 12.35
N THR A 367 -9.65 6.47 12.51
CA THR A 367 -9.17 7.64 11.76
C THR A 367 -9.01 7.35 10.27
N ILE A 368 -8.52 6.17 9.92
CA ILE A 368 -8.33 5.72 8.53
C ILE A 368 -9.70 5.43 7.92
N LEU A 369 -10.57 4.69 8.62
CA LEU A 369 -11.93 4.41 8.17
C LEU A 369 -12.75 5.68 7.92
N ARG A 370 -12.65 6.68 8.82
CA ARG A 370 -13.31 7.98 8.63
C ARG A 370 -12.79 8.70 7.39
N THR A 371 -11.48 8.68 7.18
CA THR A 371 -10.85 9.33 6.02
C THR A 371 -11.28 8.66 4.71
N GLN A 372 -11.31 7.33 4.66
CA GLN A 372 -11.81 6.56 3.52
C GLN A 372 -13.30 6.85 3.25
N MET A 373 -14.15 6.83 4.29
CA MET A 373 -15.58 7.18 4.17
C MET A 373 -15.78 8.61 3.64
N TRP A 374 -14.96 9.57 4.08
CA TRP A 374 -15.01 10.94 3.56
C TRP A 374 -14.56 11.00 2.11
N ALA A 375 -13.45 10.37 1.74
CA ALA A 375 -12.96 10.32 0.37
C ALA A 375 -14.00 9.74 -0.59
N ALA A 376 -14.64 8.62 -0.21
CA ALA A 376 -15.71 7.99 -0.99
C ALA A 376 -16.94 8.89 -1.17
N LYS A 377 -17.33 9.65 -0.12
CA LYS A 377 -18.50 10.54 -0.16
C LYS A 377 -18.23 11.91 -0.77
N THR A 378 -16.96 12.32 -0.88
CA THR A 378 -16.59 13.67 -1.35
C THR A 378 -17.15 13.96 -2.74
N LYS A 379 -17.09 12.99 -3.68
CA LYS A 379 -17.67 13.14 -5.03
C LYS A 379 -19.18 13.46 -4.99
N TRP A 380 -19.92 12.81 -4.10
CA TRP A 380 -21.36 13.02 -3.93
C TRP A 380 -21.68 14.34 -3.23
N PHE A 381 -20.89 14.76 -2.24
CA PHE A 381 -21.04 16.05 -1.59
C PHE A 381 -20.76 17.22 -2.56
N VAL A 382 -19.74 17.07 -3.42
CA VAL A 382 -19.47 18.04 -4.49
C VAL A 382 -20.64 18.11 -5.46
N ALA A 383 -21.15 16.96 -5.93
CA ALA A 383 -22.31 16.91 -6.82
C ALA A 383 -23.57 17.54 -6.21
N ALA A 384 -23.88 17.22 -4.95
CA ALA A 384 -25.00 17.81 -4.22
C ALA A 384 -24.82 19.33 -4.01
N GLY A 385 -23.60 19.78 -3.70
CA GLY A 385 -23.27 21.19 -3.58
C GLY A 385 -23.49 21.97 -4.88
N VAL A 386 -23.11 21.39 -6.03
CA VAL A 386 -23.39 21.95 -7.35
C VAL A 386 -24.89 22.04 -7.61
N LEU A 387 -25.66 21.00 -7.32
CA LEU A 387 -27.13 21.02 -7.50
C LEU A 387 -27.80 22.07 -6.62
N ILE A 388 -27.38 22.22 -5.36
CA ILE A 388 -27.89 23.27 -4.46
C ILE A 388 -27.53 24.66 -5.01
N ALA A 389 -26.30 24.86 -5.49
CA ALA A 389 -25.89 26.12 -6.09
C ALA A 389 -26.69 26.46 -7.36
N LEU A 390 -26.98 25.46 -8.21
CA LEU A 390 -27.84 25.61 -9.40
C LEU A 390 -29.30 25.94 -9.00
N GLY A 391 -29.83 25.28 -7.97
CA GLY A 391 -31.15 25.59 -7.42
C GLY A 391 -31.24 27.02 -6.89
N LEU A 392 -30.26 27.43 -6.07
CA LEU A 392 -30.20 28.78 -5.51
C LEU A 392 -30.04 29.84 -6.60
N THR A 393 -29.16 29.63 -7.57
CA THR A 393 -28.98 30.55 -8.71
C THR A 393 -30.26 30.68 -9.54
N SER A 394 -30.97 29.58 -9.84
CA SER A 394 -32.26 29.63 -10.55
C SER A 394 -33.34 30.38 -9.77
N SER A 395 -33.40 30.20 -8.44
CA SER A 395 -34.40 30.86 -7.58
C SER A 395 -34.19 32.36 -7.40
N VAL A 396 -32.93 32.83 -7.49
CA VAL A 396 -32.57 34.25 -7.34
C VAL A 396 -32.59 34.95 -8.70
N LEU A 397 -32.02 34.34 -9.75
CA LEU A 397 -31.91 34.97 -11.07
C LEU A 397 -33.22 34.89 -11.87
N GLY A 398 -34.04 33.85 -11.70
CA GLY A 398 -35.31 33.70 -12.40
C GLY A 398 -36.27 34.89 -12.18
N PRO A 399 -36.59 35.27 -10.94
CA PRO A 399 -37.46 36.41 -10.65
C PRO A 399 -36.86 37.77 -11.03
N ILE A 400 -35.54 37.88 -11.08
CA ILE A 400 -34.82 39.10 -11.48
C ILE A 400 -34.84 39.27 -13.00
N ALA A 401 -34.77 38.17 -13.76
CA ALA A 401 -34.89 38.16 -15.22
C ALA A 401 -36.31 38.47 -15.70
N GLU A 402 -37.34 38.03 -14.96
CA GLU A 402 -38.76 38.28 -15.31
C GLU A 402 -39.21 39.72 -14.99
N ARG A 403 -38.58 40.38 -14.02
CA ARG A 403 -38.83 41.80 -13.73
C ARG A 403 -37.94 42.66 -14.63
N GLY A 404 -38.38 42.86 -15.87
CA GLY A 404 -37.76 43.74 -16.88
C GLY A 404 -37.74 45.24 -16.54
N GLN A 405 -37.29 45.60 -15.34
CA GLN A 405 -37.01 46.97 -14.92
C GLN A 405 -35.64 47.02 -14.24
N PHE A 406 -34.60 47.32 -15.03
CA PHE A 406 -33.36 47.85 -14.46
C PHE A 406 -32.91 49.07 -15.26
N GLN A 407 -33.35 50.24 -14.80
CA GLN A 407 -32.56 51.46 -14.90
C GLN A 407 -31.47 51.39 -13.84
N GLY A 408 -30.24 51.11 -14.26
CA GLY A 408 -29.07 51.12 -13.38
C GLY A 408 -27.89 50.41 -14.02
N GLU A 409 -26.98 51.18 -14.62
CA GLU A 409 -25.73 50.69 -15.23
C GLU A 409 -24.89 49.82 -14.28
N THR A 410 -25.07 49.96 -12.97
CA THR A 410 -24.41 49.18 -11.91
C THR A 410 -24.96 47.76 -11.75
N ALA A 411 -26.26 47.53 -11.94
CA ALA A 411 -26.84 46.18 -11.86
C ALA A 411 -26.50 45.36 -13.11
N LEU A 412 -26.42 46.03 -14.26
CA LEU A 412 -26.06 45.43 -15.55
C LEU A 412 -24.57 45.04 -15.61
N SER A 413 -23.68 45.79 -14.95
CA SER A 413 -22.26 45.44 -14.85
C SER A 413 -22.01 44.29 -13.87
N GLN A 414 -22.73 44.24 -12.74
CA GLN A 414 -22.68 43.12 -11.81
C GLN A 414 -23.33 41.85 -12.40
N ALA A 415 -24.43 41.98 -13.13
CA ALA A 415 -25.05 40.88 -13.85
C ALA A 415 -24.16 40.37 -14.99
N ARG A 416 -23.45 41.25 -15.72
CA ARG A 416 -22.45 40.84 -16.73
C ARG A 416 -21.24 40.18 -16.09
N SER A 417 -20.77 40.64 -14.93
CA SER A 417 -19.64 39.99 -14.25
C SER A 417 -20.06 38.62 -13.70
N ALA A 418 -21.25 38.50 -13.12
CA ALA A 418 -21.80 37.23 -12.65
C ALA A 418 -22.10 36.26 -13.80
N ALA A 419 -22.62 36.75 -14.93
CA ALA A 419 -22.80 35.97 -16.15
C ALA A 419 -21.46 35.52 -16.72
N SER A 420 -20.44 36.37 -16.74
CA SER A 420 -19.09 35.99 -17.18
C SER A 420 -18.43 34.97 -16.26
N ALA A 421 -18.70 35.06 -14.94
CA ALA A 421 -18.24 34.08 -13.96
C ALA A 421 -18.97 32.75 -14.11
N ALA A 422 -20.28 32.77 -14.37
CA ALA A 422 -21.07 31.57 -14.65
C ALA A 422 -20.64 30.90 -15.96
N THR A 423 -20.37 31.68 -17.02
CA THR A 423 -19.82 31.15 -18.28
C THR A 423 -18.41 30.59 -18.10
N ALA A 424 -17.57 31.21 -17.26
CA ALA A 424 -16.25 30.68 -16.93
C ALA A 424 -16.33 29.39 -16.09
N LEU A 425 -17.28 29.30 -15.16
CA LEU A 425 -17.54 28.08 -14.39
C LEU A 425 -18.14 26.97 -15.27
N GLN A 426 -19.04 27.32 -16.19
CA GLN A 426 -19.58 26.41 -17.19
C GLN A 426 -18.48 25.92 -18.13
N SER A 427 -17.58 26.80 -18.59
CA SER A 427 -16.45 26.39 -19.43
C SER A 427 -15.43 25.55 -18.65
N GLN A 428 -15.21 25.82 -17.36
CA GLN A 428 -14.39 24.98 -16.48
C GLN A 428 -15.05 23.63 -16.21
N PHE A 429 -16.37 23.59 -16.06
CA PHE A 429 -17.13 22.36 -15.91
C PHE A 429 -17.16 21.55 -17.20
N ASP A 430 -17.35 22.19 -18.35
CA ASP A 430 -17.30 21.55 -19.66
C ASP A 430 -15.87 21.13 -20.03
N ALA A 431 -14.85 21.86 -19.59
CA ALA A 431 -13.45 21.43 -19.66
C ALA A 431 -13.17 20.24 -18.70
N ALA A 432 -13.73 20.25 -17.49
CA ALA A 432 -13.62 19.12 -16.55
C ALA A 432 -14.40 17.88 -17.03
N LYS A 433 -15.53 18.08 -17.72
CA LYS A 433 -16.34 17.04 -18.35
C LYS A 433 -15.68 16.52 -19.63
N GLY A 434 -15.04 17.39 -20.41
CA GLY A 434 -14.18 17.03 -21.54
C GLY A 434 -12.93 16.26 -21.08
N ASN A 435 -12.35 16.63 -19.94
CA ASN A 435 -11.28 15.86 -19.28
C ASN A 435 -11.77 14.49 -18.77
N ALA A 436 -13.06 14.37 -18.41
CA ALA A 436 -13.70 13.10 -18.06
C ALA A 436 -14.17 12.28 -19.28
N GLN A 437 -14.19 12.87 -20.47
CA GLN A 437 -14.51 12.22 -21.74
C GLN A 437 -13.43 12.53 -22.80
N SER A 438 -12.17 12.18 -22.55
CA SER A 438 -11.12 12.32 -23.58
C SER A 438 -10.80 10.98 -24.23
N SER A 439 -11.40 10.78 -25.41
CA SER A 439 -11.15 9.67 -26.35
C SER A 439 -9.67 9.52 -26.74
N ALA A 440 -8.88 10.61 -26.72
CA ALA A 440 -7.45 10.56 -27.02
C ALA A 440 -6.62 9.92 -25.90
N ALA A 441 -7.00 10.13 -24.63
CA ALA A 441 -6.40 9.42 -23.51
C ALA A 441 -6.74 7.93 -23.56
N ALA A 442 -7.97 7.57 -23.98
CA ALA A 442 -8.39 6.18 -24.13
C ALA A 442 -7.68 5.45 -25.29
N ASP A 443 -7.41 6.13 -26.41
CA ASP A 443 -6.61 5.57 -27.52
C ASP A 443 -5.12 5.50 -27.18
N ASN A 444 -4.58 6.47 -26.42
CA ASN A 444 -3.21 6.42 -25.88
C ASN A 444 -3.04 5.34 -24.80
N ILE A 445 -4.04 5.13 -23.92
CA ILE A 445 -4.08 4.02 -22.94
C ILE A 445 -4.17 2.68 -23.66
N ARG A 446 -4.85 2.61 -24.82
CA ARG A 446 -4.91 1.40 -25.65
C ARG A 446 -3.54 1.06 -26.25
N GLY A 447 -2.83 2.05 -26.82
CA GLY A 447 -1.44 1.86 -27.26
C GLY A 447 -0.50 1.47 -26.10
N LEU A 448 -0.73 2.00 -24.91
CA LEU A 448 0.01 1.67 -23.67
C LEU A 448 -0.22 0.22 -23.20
N LEU A 449 -1.41 -0.32 -23.42
CA LEU A 449 -1.75 -1.72 -23.12
C LEU A 449 -1.15 -2.68 -24.15
N GLU A 450 -1.00 -2.23 -25.40
CA GLU A 450 -0.39 -2.98 -26.50
C GLU A 450 1.14 -3.03 -26.38
N ASP A 451 1.79 -1.96 -25.88
CA ASP A 451 3.26 -1.82 -25.80
C ASP A 451 3.83 -1.94 -24.36
N ARG A 452 3.15 -2.67 -23.46
CA ARG A 452 3.53 -2.82 -22.03
C ARG A 452 5.00 -3.24 -21.79
N GLU A 453 5.60 -3.96 -22.73
CA GLU A 453 6.99 -4.41 -22.62
C GLU A 453 7.99 -3.25 -22.74
N VAL A 454 7.67 -2.21 -23.52
CA VAL A 454 8.51 -1.00 -23.70
C VAL A 454 8.87 -0.37 -22.36
N TRP A 455 7.93 -0.35 -21.42
CA TRP A 455 8.12 0.28 -20.12
C TRP A 455 9.18 -0.42 -19.26
N ASN A 456 9.14 -1.76 -19.21
CA ASN A 456 10.12 -2.55 -18.46
C ASN A 456 11.53 -2.34 -19.01
N TRP A 457 11.65 -2.24 -20.34
CA TRP A 457 12.91 -1.94 -21.02
C TRP A 457 13.38 -0.52 -20.74
N LEU A 458 12.50 0.49 -20.80
CA LEU A 458 12.84 1.89 -20.49
C LEU A 458 13.36 2.07 -19.06
N VAL A 459 12.68 1.49 -18.07
CA VAL A 459 13.13 1.53 -16.66
C VAL A 459 14.48 0.85 -16.51
N ARG A 460 14.67 -0.32 -17.14
CA ARG A 460 15.95 -1.05 -17.13
C ARG A 460 17.08 -0.24 -17.77
N ASP A 461 16.84 0.37 -18.93
CA ASP A 461 17.83 1.16 -19.65
C ASP A 461 18.20 2.42 -18.89
N VAL A 462 17.22 3.08 -18.25
CA VAL A 462 17.46 4.23 -17.38
C VAL A 462 18.30 3.84 -16.16
N HIS A 463 18.01 2.70 -15.52
CA HIS A 463 18.86 2.20 -14.43
C HIS A 463 20.27 1.84 -14.92
N SER A 464 20.40 1.24 -16.09
CA SER A 464 21.69 0.89 -16.70
C SER A 464 22.50 2.13 -17.07
N ALA A 465 21.84 3.19 -17.56
CA ALA A 465 22.44 4.49 -17.82
C ALA A 465 22.99 5.11 -16.53
N LEU A 466 22.26 4.99 -15.42
CA LEU A 466 22.73 5.48 -14.11
C LEU A 466 23.89 4.62 -13.58
N ASP A 467 23.84 3.30 -13.70
CA ASP A 467 24.92 2.41 -13.30
C ASP A 467 26.20 2.62 -14.12
N SER A 468 26.10 3.11 -15.36
CA SER A 468 27.27 3.49 -16.20
C SER A 468 28.15 4.58 -15.57
N SER A 469 27.59 5.35 -14.64
CA SER A 469 28.31 6.38 -13.89
C SER A 469 29.14 5.83 -12.72
N ASN A 470 29.04 4.51 -12.45
CA ASN A 470 29.63 3.81 -11.32
C ASN A 470 29.28 4.48 -9.96
N PRO A 471 27.99 4.54 -9.60
CA PRO A 471 27.54 5.24 -8.39
C PRO A 471 28.10 4.60 -7.12
N GLN A 472 28.52 5.44 -6.18
CA GLN A 472 28.90 5.00 -4.84
C GLN A 472 27.66 4.63 -4.05
N ARG A 473 27.33 3.33 -4.04
CA ARG A 473 26.12 2.78 -3.39
C ARG A 473 26.14 2.97 -1.88
N GLU A 474 27.31 3.21 -1.30
CA GLU A 474 27.51 3.54 0.11
C GLU A 474 26.85 4.88 0.48
N LEU A 475 26.80 5.84 -0.45
CA LEU A 475 26.12 7.13 -0.25
C LEU A 475 24.58 7.02 -0.22
N LEU A 476 24.03 5.83 -0.49
CA LEU A 476 22.60 5.53 -0.38
C LEU A 476 22.21 5.03 1.03
N ARG A 477 23.18 4.80 1.94
CA ARG A 477 22.96 4.26 3.29
C ARG A 477 23.22 5.33 4.37
N ALA A 478 22.51 5.24 5.48
CA ALA A 478 22.81 6.02 6.69
C ALA A 478 23.60 5.15 7.67
N SER A 479 24.94 5.23 7.64
CA SER A 479 25.78 4.63 8.68
C SER A 479 26.86 5.61 9.13
N ALA A 480 27.17 5.61 10.43
CA ALA A 480 28.18 6.51 11.02
C ALA A 480 29.63 6.22 10.55
N GLY A 481 29.84 5.17 9.75
CA GLY A 481 31.14 4.80 9.18
C GLY A 481 31.51 5.54 7.89
N ASP A 482 30.57 6.23 7.24
CA ASP A 482 30.73 6.71 5.85
C ASP A 482 31.17 8.19 5.73
N LEU A 483 31.72 8.78 6.81
CA LEU A 483 32.16 10.18 6.87
C LEU A 483 33.56 10.45 6.28
N SER A 484 34.20 9.49 5.62
CA SER A 484 35.60 9.63 5.15
C SER A 484 35.78 10.02 3.69
N ILE A 485 34.70 10.14 2.89
CA ILE A 485 34.80 10.52 1.48
C ILE A 485 34.77 12.04 1.37
N ASP A 486 35.83 12.62 0.82
CA ASP A 486 35.93 14.06 0.56
C ASP A 486 34.76 14.53 -0.31
N PRO A 487 34.13 15.70 -0.04
CA PRO A 487 33.02 16.21 -0.83
C PRO A 487 33.24 16.20 -2.35
N GLY A 488 34.48 16.42 -2.83
CA GLY A 488 34.81 16.40 -4.26
C GLY A 488 34.87 15.00 -4.89
N GLU A 489 34.99 13.96 -4.06
CA GLU A 489 35.10 12.55 -4.49
C GLU A 489 33.78 11.76 -4.37
N ARG A 490 32.72 12.40 -3.86
CA ARG A 490 31.40 11.79 -3.69
C ARG A 490 30.71 11.66 -5.04
N ARG A 491 30.23 10.46 -5.37
CA ARG A 491 29.53 10.11 -6.61
C ARG A 491 28.20 9.42 -6.31
N LEU A 492 27.32 10.12 -5.61
CA LEU A 492 25.91 9.76 -5.55
C LEU A 492 25.33 10.03 -6.93
N VAL A 493 24.76 9.02 -7.58
CA VAL A 493 23.99 9.18 -8.81
C VAL A 493 22.74 8.35 -8.64
N ARG A 494 21.57 8.99 -8.61
CA ARG A 494 20.29 8.28 -8.47
C ARG A 494 19.16 8.94 -9.25
N LEU A 495 18.20 8.13 -9.65
CA LEU A 495 16.96 8.62 -10.25
C LEU A 495 16.08 9.25 -9.17
N ARG A 496 15.59 10.46 -9.41
CA ARG A 496 14.61 11.13 -8.55
C ARG A 496 13.20 11.06 -9.09
N HIS A 497 13.08 11.20 -10.40
CA HIS A 497 11.80 11.20 -11.10
C HIS A 497 12.04 10.80 -12.55
N MET A 498 11.11 10.08 -13.15
CA MET A 498 11.10 9.82 -14.58
C MET A 498 9.69 9.99 -15.11
N SER A 499 9.61 10.70 -16.23
CA SER A 499 8.37 10.94 -16.94
C SER A 499 8.55 10.74 -18.44
N GLY A 500 7.45 10.70 -19.17
CA GLY A 500 7.37 10.19 -20.53
C GLY A 500 6.11 10.78 -21.15
N VAL A 501 6.20 11.21 -22.41
CA VAL A 501 5.07 11.80 -23.13
C VAL A 501 4.93 11.05 -24.44
N TYR A 502 3.75 10.45 -24.68
CA TYR A 502 3.51 9.60 -25.86
C TYR A 502 2.91 10.48 -26.93
N SER A 503 3.53 10.44 -28.10
CA SER A 503 2.97 11.03 -29.31
C SER A 503 2.41 9.91 -30.18
N GLY A 504 1.09 9.75 -30.18
CA GLY A 504 0.40 8.72 -30.96
C GLY A 504 0.55 8.90 -32.48
N GLU A 505 0.78 10.13 -32.96
CA GLU A 505 1.00 10.40 -34.38
C GLU A 505 2.39 9.96 -34.87
N SER A 506 3.41 10.05 -33.99
CA SER A 506 4.80 9.71 -34.34
C SER A 506 5.29 8.40 -33.73
N LYS A 507 4.47 7.70 -32.92
CA LYS A 507 4.85 6.50 -32.14
C LYS A 507 6.17 6.70 -31.39
N ARG A 508 6.35 7.88 -30.83
CA ARG A 508 7.51 8.23 -30.02
C ARG A 508 7.12 8.46 -28.57
N VAL A 509 8.04 8.11 -27.69
CA VAL A 509 7.97 8.47 -26.27
C VAL A 509 9.09 9.45 -25.97
N ALA A 510 8.74 10.68 -25.63
CA ALA A 510 9.69 11.66 -25.11
C ALA A 510 9.87 11.45 -23.61
N VAL A 511 11.02 10.91 -23.20
CA VAL A 511 11.38 10.57 -21.83
C VAL A 511 12.15 11.73 -21.18
N THR A 512 11.79 12.05 -19.94
CA THR A 512 12.50 13.01 -19.09
C THR A 512 12.84 12.34 -17.75
N MET A 513 14.13 12.17 -17.46
CA MET A 513 14.61 11.64 -16.19
C MET A 513 15.35 12.72 -15.38
N HIS A 514 15.03 12.83 -14.10
CA HIS A 514 15.68 13.74 -13.15
C HIS A 514 16.72 12.97 -12.37
N VAL A 515 17.99 13.29 -12.60
CA VAL A 515 19.14 12.62 -12.01
C VAL A 515 19.73 13.47 -10.90
N GLU A 516 19.69 12.96 -9.68
CA GLU A 516 20.42 13.55 -8.56
C GLU A 516 21.88 13.10 -8.61
N VAL A 517 22.79 14.07 -8.54
CA VAL A 517 24.23 13.85 -8.62
C VAL A 517 24.99 14.66 -7.58
N THR A 518 25.92 14.03 -6.87
CA THR A 518 27.06 14.70 -6.23
C THR A 518 28.29 14.46 -7.11
N HIS A 519 28.96 15.51 -7.59
CA HIS A 519 30.22 15.40 -8.33
C HIS A 519 30.84 16.80 -8.51
N ASP A 520 32.18 16.89 -8.53
CA ASP A 520 32.91 18.08 -8.99
C ASP A 520 32.84 18.19 -10.53
N GLY A 521 32.03 19.10 -11.05
CA GLY A 521 31.75 19.20 -12.49
C GLY A 521 30.65 18.25 -12.98
N PRO A 522 29.43 18.31 -12.40
CA PRO A 522 28.36 17.33 -12.66
C PRO A 522 27.86 17.34 -14.12
N ASN A 523 27.95 18.48 -14.82
CA ASN A 523 27.60 18.59 -16.24
C ASN A 523 28.43 17.65 -17.12
N ASP A 524 29.75 17.77 -17.03
CA ASP A 524 30.68 17.01 -17.87
C ASP A 524 30.65 15.52 -17.48
N PHE A 525 30.50 15.24 -16.18
CA PHE A 525 30.36 13.90 -15.67
C PHE A 525 29.12 13.19 -16.22
N LEU A 526 27.92 13.78 -16.10
CA LEU A 526 26.68 13.19 -16.64
C LEU A 526 26.70 13.09 -18.16
N ASN A 527 27.31 14.05 -18.86
CA ASN A 527 27.45 14.01 -20.31
C ASN A 527 28.35 12.87 -20.81
N ARG A 528 29.42 12.53 -20.07
CA ARG A 528 30.36 11.45 -20.40
C ARG A 528 29.95 10.08 -19.88
N THR A 529 28.96 10.01 -18.99
CA THR A 529 28.46 8.76 -18.40
C THR A 529 27.04 8.48 -18.87
N VAL A 530 26.03 8.99 -18.16
CA VAL A 530 24.61 8.73 -18.39
C VAL A 530 24.17 9.08 -19.83
N ALA A 531 24.48 10.28 -20.30
CA ALA A 531 24.09 10.70 -21.66
C ALA A 531 24.92 10.01 -22.75
N ALA A 532 26.20 9.70 -22.48
CA ALA A 532 27.04 8.96 -23.41
C ALA A 532 26.55 7.52 -23.56
N TRP A 533 26.14 6.88 -22.46
CA TRP A 533 25.54 5.55 -22.47
C TRP A 533 24.26 5.52 -23.29
N LEU A 534 23.35 6.48 -23.10
CA LEU A 534 22.11 6.58 -23.88
C LEU A 534 22.38 6.76 -25.39
N ARG A 535 23.41 7.54 -25.76
CA ARG A 535 23.82 7.69 -27.18
C ARG A 535 24.45 6.42 -27.72
N GLN A 536 25.27 5.72 -26.94
CA GLN A 536 25.84 4.44 -27.35
C GLN A 536 24.75 3.39 -27.58
N GLN A 537 23.74 3.33 -26.70
CA GLN A 537 22.61 2.42 -26.82
C GLN A 537 21.65 2.78 -27.96
N ALA A 538 21.76 3.98 -28.53
CA ALA A 538 21.08 4.35 -29.76
C ALA A 538 21.75 3.75 -31.02
N GLU A 539 23.04 3.40 -30.93
CA GLU A 539 23.81 2.79 -32.04
C GLU A 539 23.84 1.24 -31.96
N GLU A 540 23.51 0.66 -30.80
CA GLU A 540 23.48 -0.78 -30.56
C GLU A 540 22.04 -1.34 -30.69
N GLU A 541 21.84 -2.33 -31.57
CA GLU A 541 20.61 -3.13 -31.62
C GLU A 541 20.67 -4.22 -30.54
N LEU A 542 19.84 -4.08 -29.50
CA LEU A 542 19.67 -5.09 -28.46
C LEU A 542 18.56 -6.07 -28.85
N GLU A 543 18.89 -7.36 -28.92
CA GLU A 543 17.92 -8.42 -29.22
C GLU A 543 16.76 -8.40 -28.22
N GLY A 544 15.54 -8.15 -28.72
CA GLY A 544 14.31 -8.11 -27.92
C GLY A 544 13.95 -6.76 -27.27
N ARG A 545 14.70 -5.67 -27.52
CA ARG A 545 14.30 -4.31 -27.10
C ARG A 545 13.26 -3.77 -28.09
N PRO A 546 12.03 -3.40 -27.66
CA PRO A 546 10.92 -3.02 -28.55
C PRO A 546 10.95 -1.55 -29.02
N TYR A 547 12.11 -0.90 -28.95
CA TYR A 547 12.31 0.49 -29.36
C TYR A 547 13.76 0.79 -29.67
N THR A 548 13.97 1.88 -30.41
CA THR A 548 15.29 2.47 -30.65
C THR A 548 15.37 3.86 -30.01
N ILE A 549 16.47 4.15 -29.32
CA ILE A 549 16.73 5.49 -28.77
C ILE A 549 17.11 6.42 -29.93
N VAL A 550 16.51 7.60 -30.02
CA VAL A 550 16.88 8.60 -31.03
C VAL A 550 18.14 9.33 -30.56
N ALA A 551 19.32 9.01 -31.11
CA ALA A 551 20.61 9.51 -30.62
C ALA A 551 20.67 11.05 -30.48
N ASP A 552 20.14 11.79 -31.47
CA ASP A 552 20.15 13.25 -31.51
C ASP A 552 19.20 13.92 -30.49
N SER A 553 18.31 13.14 -29.86
CA SER A 553 17.37 13.61 -28.86
C SER A 553 17.96 13.66 -27.44
N VAL A 554 19.10 12.99 -27.20
CA VAL A 554 19.70 12.86 -25.86
C VAL A 554 20.34 14.18 -25.41
N GLN A 555 19.65 14.89 -24.51
CA GLN A 555 20.04 16.20 -24.01
C GLN A 555 20.14 16.24 -22.49
N LEU A 556 21.21 16.85 -21.98
CA LEU A 556 21.37 17.22 -20.57
C LEU A 556 20.98 18.70 -20.41
N ASN A 557 19.87 18.97 -19.74
CA ASN A 557 19.33 20.33 -19.61
C ASN A 557 19.98 21.08 -18.44
N ALA A 558 21.24 21.49 -18.63
CA ALA A 558 22.04 22.12 -17.59
C ALA A 558 21.52 23.48 -17.09
N THR A 559 20.70 24.17 -17.88
CA THR A 559 20.05 25.45 -17.53
C THR A 559 18.87 25.28 -16.56
N SER A 560 18.27 24.09 -16.52
CA SER A 560 17.13 23.77 -15.64
C SER A 560 17.55 22.93 -14.43
N ARG A 561 18.85 22.92 -14.10
CA ARG A 561 19.35 22.20 -12.94
C ARG A 561 18.87 22.83 -11.65
N THR A 562 18.57 21.99 -10.67
CA THR A 562 18.31 22.44 -9.29
C THR A 562 19.52 22.14 -8.43
N GLN A 563 19.90 23.07 -7.55
CA GLN A 563 21.00 22.88 -6.59
C GLN A 563 20.42 22.82 -5.18
N ALA A 564 20.85 21.82 -4.42
CA ALA A 564 20.47 21.65 -3.02
C ALA A 564 21.72 21.51 -2.14
N ASN A 565 21.63 22.03 -0.92
CA ASN A 565 22.71 22.01 0.06
C ASN A 565 22.24 21.38 1.36
N VAL A 566 23.13 20.60 1.98
CA VAL A 566 22.94 20.04 3.32
C VAL A 566 23.66 20.92 4.33
N GLU A 567 22.90 21.60 5.18
CA GLU A 567 23.41 22.53 6.19
C GLU A 567 24.10 21.80 7.35
N ALA A 568 24.80 22.56 8.20
CA ALA A 568 25.55 22.02 9.34
C ALA A 568 24.66 21.21 10.32
N ASP A 569 23.40 21.60 10.47
CA ASP A 569 22.41 20.95 11.34
C ASP A 569 21.67 19.77 10.68
N GLY A 570 22.03 19.44 9.43
CA GLY A 570 21.40 18.38 8.64
C GLY A 570 20.11 18.79 7.95
N THR A 571 19.72 20.07 8.00
CA THR A 571 18.62 20.59 7.18
C THR A 571 19.05 20.67 5.71
N VAL A 572 18.11 20.44 4.79
CA VAL A 572 18.35 20.51 3.35
C VAL A 572 17.67 21.75 2.80
N THR A 573 18.42 22.60 2.10
CA THR A 573 17.92 23.81 1.44
C THR A 573 18.00 23.64 -0.08
N GLY A 574 16.99 24.11 -0.82
CA GLY A 574 16.96 24.08 -2.29
C GLY A 574 16.50 22.77 -2.96
N ASP A 575 16.14 21.73 -2.19
CA ASP A 575 15.54 20.49 -2.75
C ASP A 575 14.03 20.71 -3.05
N PRO A 576 13.56 20.52 -4.30
CA PRO A 576 12.16 20.68 -4.69
C PRO A 576 11.24 19.54 -4.20
N GLY A 577 11.76 18.55 -3.49
CA GLY A 577 11.01 17.41 -2.94
C GLY A 577 10.86 16.26 -3.94
N ASN A 578 9.89 15.37 -3.67
CA ASN A 578 9.58 14.19 -4.51
C ASN A 578 8.27 14.34 -5.30
N SER A 579 7.54 15.46 -5.17
CA SER A 579 6.26 15.64 -5.86
C SER A 579 6.47 15.99 -7.34
N SER A 580 5.67 15.41 -8.23
CA SER A 580 5.61 15.76 -9.67
C SER A 580 5.37 17.26 -9.92
N ALA A 581 4.73 17.97 -8.98
CA ALA A 581 4.56 19.43 -9.02
C ALA A 581 5.87 20.25 -8.90
N GLY A 582 6.96 19.64 -8.42
CA GLY A 582 8.28 20.28 -8.27
C GLY A 582 9.17 20.22 -9.51
N PHE A 583 8.76 19.45 -10.53
CA PHE A 583 9.56 19.15 -11.71
C PHE A 583 8.71 19.30 -12.99
N ALA A 584 8.46 20.53 -13.43
CA ALA A 584 7.76 20.79 -14.69
C ALA A 584 8.65 20.42 -15.90
N ALA A 585 8.08 19.80 -16.94
CA ALA A 585 8.79 19.50 -18.18
C ALA A 585 9.27 20.80 -18.86
N PRO A 586 10.50 20.84 -19.42
CA PRO A 586 10.96 22.00 -20.16
C PRO A 586 10.15 22.16 -21.47
N ALA A 587 9.77 23.39 -21.81
CA ALA A 587 9.09 23.68 -23.05
C ALA A 587 9.97 23.32 -24.27
N PRO A 588 9.44 22.66 -25.32
CA PRO A 588 10.23 22.38 -26.51
C PRO A 588 10.48 23.67 -27.28
N GLY A 589 11.75 23.99 -27.53
CA GLY A 589 12.12 25.07 -28.46
C GLY A 589 12.91 26.23 -27.86
N GLN A 590 14.12 25.97 -27.38
CA GLN A 590 15.21 26.94 -27.49
C GLN A 590 16.45 26.23 -28.02
N SER A 591 16.50 26.02 -29.33
CA SER A 591 17.75 25.72 -30.01
C SER A 591 18.73 26.87 -29.75
N SER A 592 19.88 26.55 -29.17
CA SER A 592 21.02 27.46 -29.05
C SER A 592 21.56 27.80 -30.44
N GLY A 593 20.96 28.82 -31.07
CA GLY A 593 21.48 29.44 -32.29
C GLY A 593 22.66 30.34 -31.96
N ALA A 594 23.84 29.75 -31.74
CA ALA A 594 25.09 30.49 -31.82
C ALA A 594 25.28 30.94 -33.28
N ARG A 595 25.12 32.24 -33.55
CA ARG A 595 25.60 32.86 -34.80
C ARG A 595 26.91 33.60 -34.54
N PRO A 596 27.93 33.44 -35.41
CA PRO A 596 29.22 34.09 -35.27
C PRO A 596 29.10 35.61 -35.46
N GLY A 597 29.95 36.35 -34.75
CA GLY A 597 29.90 37.79 -34.65
C GLY A 597 30.04 38.55 -35.98
N MET A 598 29.39 39.71 -36.00
CA MET A 598 29.73 40.81 -36.89
C MET A 598 29.46 42.13 -36.16
N GLY A 599 30.47 42.97 -36.05
CA GLY A 599 30.47 44.18 -35.25
C GLY A 599 29.59 45.31 -35.79
N GLY A 600 29.20 46.21 -34.88
CA GLY A 600 28.52 47.46 -35.21
C GLY A 600 28.49 48.38 -33.99
N MET A 601 29.21 49.50 -34.09
CA MET A 601 29.39 50.56 -33.10
C MET A 601 28.08 51.29 -32.75
N GLY A 602 27.96 51.83 -31.52
CA GLY A 602 26.85 52.71 -31.17
C GLY A 602 26.81 53.26 -29.74
N MET A 603 27.73 54.18 -29.44
CA MET A 603 27.70 55.28 -28.44
C MET A 603 26.84 55.17 -27.15
N GLY A 604 27.53 55.13 -26.00
CA GLY A 604 27.02 55.59 -24.72
C GLY A 604 27.35 57.07 -24.49
N MET A 605 26.33 57.87 -24.15
CA MET A 605 26.44 59.25 -23.66
C MET A 605 26.04 59.28 -22.17
N GLY A 606 26.80 60.04 -21.37
CA GLY A 606 26.89 59.91 -19.92
C GLY A 606 25.87 60.67 -19.06
N GLN A 607 25.81 60.25 -17.78
CA GLN A 607 26.03 61.00 -16.51
C GLN A 607 25.36 62.40 -16.26
N PRO A 608 25.25 62.92 -15.00
CA PRO A 608 25.59 62.35 -13.68
C PRO A 608 24.70 62.77 -12.45
N ALA A 609 25.12 62.25 -11.28
CA ALA A 609 25.37 62.93 -9.98
C ALA A 609 24.28 63.20 -8.92
N GLY A 610 24.66 62.80 -7.69
CA GLY A 610 24.28 63.36 -6.37
C GLY A 610 24.01 62.26 -5.34
N GLY A 611 24.77 61.99 -4.27
CA GLY A 611 25.89 62.68 -3.64
C GLY A 611 25.66 62.76 -2.12
N GLY A 612 26.54 62.12 -1.33
CA GLY A 612 26.73 62.34 0.12
C GLY A 612 26.13 61.26 1.04
N GLY A 613 26.83 60.64 1.99
CA GLY A 613 28.19 60.80 2.51
C GLY A 613 28.23 60.35 3.99
N GLY A 614 29.36 59.80 4.46
CA GLY A 614 29.68 59.75 5.89
C GLY A 614 30.09 58.39 6.47
N MET A 615 31.41 58.15 6.47
CA MET A 615 32.12 56.99 7.03
C MET A 615 32.43 57.09 8.54
N GLY A 616 32.68 55.90 9.12
CA GLY A 616 33.87 55.61 9.95
C GLY A 616 33.67 55.64 11.47
N MET A 617 34.38 54.88 12.31
CA MET A 617 35.33 53.76 12.16
C MET A 617 35.63 53.26 13.59
N ALA A 618 35.96 51.97 13.72
CA ALA A 618 36.84 51.27 14.68
C ALA A 618 36.93 51.63 16.19
N GLY A 619 37.05 50.58 17.03
CA GLY A 619 37.70 50.71 18.35
C GLY A 619 37.56 49.51 19.30
N GLN A 620 38.61 48.70 19.38
CA GLN A 620 38.88 47.54 20.25
C GLN A 620 38.54 47.68 21.77
N GLY A 621 38.29 46.53 22.42
CA GLY A 621 39.16 46.13 23.54
C GLY A 621 38.52 45.56 24.83
N ARG A 622 38.89 44.30 25.10
CA ARG A 622 39.21 43.67 26.42
C ARG A 622 38.13 42.99 27.30
N ARG A 623 38.41 41.69 27.43
CA ARG A 623 38.14 40.66 28.46
C ARG A 623 38.11 41.11 29.94
N ALA A 624 37.26 40.45 30.74
CA ALA A 624 37.57 39.68 31.97
C ALA A 624 36.24 39.18 32.61
N ARG A 625 35.95 37.87 32.73
CA ARG A 625 36.39 36.83 33.70
C ARG A 625 35.55 36.78 35.01
N GLY A 626 35.08 35.57 35.34
CA GLY A 626 34.70 35.12 36.69
C GLY A 626 33.21 34.78 36.83
N ALA A 627 32.72 33.54 36.73
CA ALA A 627 32.96 32.29 37.49
C ALA A 627 32.14 32.15 38.79
N GLY A 628 31.49 30.99 38.93
CA GLY A 628 31.06 30.39 40.20
C GLY A 628 29.53 30.30 40.37
N ARG A 629 28.88 29.18 40.02
CA ARG A 629 28.69 27.91 40.77
C ARG A 629 27.55 27.93 41.80
N GLN A 630 26.74 26.87 41.65
CA GLN A 630 26.01 26.09 42.67
C GLN A 630 24.59 26.51 43.08
N ALA A 631 23.70 25.55 42.78
CA ALA A 631 22.31 25.34 43.23
C ALA A 631 22.29 24.88 44.72
N PRO A 632 21.23 24.22 45.26
CA PRO A 632 19.82 24.05 44.85
C PRO A 632 18.81 24.19 46.02
N GLY A 633 17.53 23.91 45.74
CA GLY A 633 16.52 23.50 46.73
C GLY A 633 15.36 24.49 46.90
N ALA A 634 14.14 24.12 47.27
CA ALA A 634 13.38 22.87 47.33
C ALA A 634 12.05 23.23 48.03
N GLY A 635 10.92 22.70 47.55
CA GLY A 635 9.66 22.58 48.31
C GLY A 635 8.81 23.85 48.45
N LEU A 636 7.52 23.80 48.75
CA LEU A 636 6.52 22.73 48.85
C LEU A 636 5.21 23.43 49.27
N GLY A 637 4.07 23.05 48.68
CA GLY A 637 2.71 23.26 49.25
C GLY A 637 2.16 24.69 49.20
N GLY A 638 0.86 24.94 49.09
CA GLY A 638 -0.32 24.07 49.06
C GLY A 638 -1.57 24.96 49.12
N ASN A 639 -2.65 24.48 48.51
CA ASN A 639 -4.09 24.81 48.65
C ASN A 639 -4.53 26.14 49.30
N THR A 640 -5.49 26.80 48.65
CA THR A 640 -6.79 27.17 49.25
C THR A 640 -7.76 27.72 48.18
N ALA A 641 -8.92 27.09 48.05
CA ALA A 641 -10.19 27.72 47.68
C ALA A 641 -11.07 27.75 48.96
N PRO A 642 -12.09 28.62 49.11
CA PRO A 642 -13.37 28.42 48.43
C PRO A 642 -14.25 29.67 48.15
N ALA A 643 -15.32 29.45 47.35
CA ALA A 643 -16.70 30.03 47.33
C ALA A 643 -16.92 31.56 47.48
N GLY A 644 -17.84 32.28 46.81
CA GLY A 644 -19.03 32.11 45.96
C GLY A 644 -19.58 33.54 45.72
N GLY A 645 -20.59 33.91 44.93
CA GLY A 645 -21.49 33.23 44.00
C GLY A 645 -22.36 34.27 43.26
N GLN A 646 -23.30 33.75 42.45
CA GLN A 646 -24.53 34.35 41.88
C GLN A 646 -24.40 35.52 40.87
N ALA A 647 -25.27 35.72 39.86
CA ALA A 647 -26.20 34.92 39.03
C ALA A 647 -26.88 35.90 38.04
N ALA A 648 -26.88 35.55 36.73
CA ALA A 648 -27.91 35.81 35.68
C ALA A 648 -28.19 37.26 35.18
N PRO A 649 -28.89 37.50 34.03
CA PRO A 649 -29.49 36.58 33.04
C PRO A 649 -29.14 36.90 31.55
N PRO A 650 -29.71 36.17 30.55
CA PRO A 650 -29.28 36.18 29.15
C PRO A 650 -30.17 37.04 28.24
N THR A 651 -29.62 37.50 27.11
CA THR A 651 -30.38 38.09 25.99
C THR A 651 -29.93 37.47 24.67
N GLY A 652 -30.89 36.99 23.89
CA GLY A 652 -30.67 36.26 22.65
C GLY A 652 -30.49 37.11 21.40
N GLY A 653 -30.14 36.40 20.32
CA GLY A 653 -30.55 36.64 18.94
C GLY A 653 -29.98 37.85 18.21
N ALA A 654 -29.07 37.63 17.26
CA ALA A 654 -29.24 38.06 15.87
C ALA A 654 -28.03 37.67 15.00
N PHE A 655 -28.35 37.18 13.81
CA PHE A 655 -27.50 36.99 12.64
C PHE A 655 -26.84 38.30 12.16
N GLY A 656 -25.64 38.18 11.59
CA GLY A 656 -24.92 39.21 10.82
C GLY A 656 -23.43 39.26 11.23
N GLY A 657 -22.44 39.25 10.35
CA GLY A 657 -22.41 39.34 8.91
C GLY A 657 -21.01 38.97 8.39
N ILE A 658 -20.96 38.76 7.09
CA ILE A 658 -19.81 38.35 6.30
C ILE A 658 -18.80 39.51 6.23
N GLY A 659 -17.58 39.29 6.73
CA GLY A 659 -16.35 39.99 6.33
C GLY A 659 -15.34 38.90 5.97
N GLY A 660 -14.60 38.92 4.88
CA GLY A 660 -14.03 40.02 4.11
C GLY A 660 -12.58 39.63 3.87
N PHE A 661 -12.34 38.62 3.01
CA PHE A 661 -10.99 38.14 2.71
C PHE A 661 -10.36 39.00 1.61
N GLY A 662 -9.37 39.79 2.01
CA GLY A 662 -8.49 40.52 1.10
C GLY A 662 -7.53 39.57 0.38
N ALA A 663 -7.44 39.74 -0.94
CA ALA A 663 -6.44 39.10 -1.79
C ALA A 663 -5.12 39.90 -1.79
N PRO A 664 -3.94 39.24 -1.77
CA PRO A 664 -2.71 39.90 -2.18
C PRO A 664 -2.51 39.80 -3.70
N ARG A 665 -2.15 40.94 -4.30
CA ARG A 665 -1.77 41.13 -5.71
C ARG A 665 -0.37 40.57 -5.98
N GLY A 666 -0.21 39.86 -7.10
CA GLY A 666 1.06 39.58 -7.80
C GLY A 666 0.98 40.02 -9.28
N PRO A 667 2.10 40.32 -9.96
CA PRO A 667 2.14 41.17 -11.15
C PRO A 667 1.80 40.47 -12.47
N ARG A 668 1.23 41.24 -13.39
CA ARG A 668 0.93 40.90 -14.79
C ARG A 668 2.23 40.67 -15.59
N GLY A 669 2.25 39.61 -16.41
CA GLY A 669 3.28 39.37 -17.44
C GLY A 669 2.71 38.59 -18.64
N ASN A 670 2.73 39.26 -19.80
CA ASN A 670 2.60 38.84 -21.21
C ASN A 670 1.80 37.57 -21.59
N GLU A 671 0.70 37.80 -22.31
CA GLU A 671 0.05 36.83 -23.20
C GLU A 671 0.91 36.60 -24.46
N GLY A 672 1.35 35.36 -24.65
CA GLY A 672 1.81 34.83 -25.94
C GLY A 672 0.81 33.78 -26.41
N SER A 673 0.25 33.97 -27.60
CA SER A 673 -0.73 33.10 -28.23
C SER A 673 -0.13 31.72 -28.55
N SER A 674 -0.70 30.65 -27.99
CA SER A 674 -0.50 29.27 -28.46
C SER A 674 -1.68 28.84 -29.34
N ASP A 675 -1.33 28.17 -30.44
CA ASP A 675 -2.20 27.62 -31.48
C ASP A 675 -3.15 26.55 -30.89
N PRO A 676 -4.46 26.51 -31.21
CA PRO A 676 -5.40 25.54 -30.65
C PRO A 676 -5.18 24.09 -31.10
N SER A 677 -4.19 23.82 -31.97
CA SER A 677 -3.82 22.49 -32.43
C SER A 677 -2.80 21.75 -31.54
N GLU A 678 -2.29 22.36 -30.47
CA GLU A 678 -1.33 21.74 -29.53
C GLU A 678 -1.98 21.17 -28.26
N ILE A 679 -3.19 20.62 -28.38
CA ILE A 679 -3.81 19.82 -27.30
C ILE A 679 -3.59 18.35 -27.64
N GLY A 680 -2.52 17.73 -27.13
CA GLY A 680 -2.32 16.32 -27.42
C GLY A 680 -1.00 15.68 -27.01
N ALA A 681 -0.43 16.01 -25.85
CA ALA A 681 0.63 15.22 -25.25
C ALA A 681 0.09 14.68 -23.91
N ALA A 682 -0.40 13.43 -23.93
CA ALA A 682 -0.69 12.76 -22.67
C ALA A 682 0.64 12.55 -21.94
N GLU A 683 0.85 13.26 -20.83
CA GLU A 683 1.88 12.90 -19.85
C GLU A 683 1.63 11.44 -19.45
N ILE A 684 2.42 10.51 -19.98
CA ILE A 684 2.34 9.05 -19.74
C ILE A 684 2.62 8.75 -18.26
N LEU A 685 3.28 9.66 -17.55
CA LEU A 685 3.87 9.38 -16.25
C LEU A 685 3.62 10.53 -15.28
N LYS A 686 2.52 10.42 -14.55
CA LYS A 686 2.48 10.95 -13.19
C LYS A 686 2.77 9.81 -12.23
N ASP A 687 3.92 9.94 -11.59
CA ASP A 687 4.29 9.25 -10.36
C ASP A 687 4.69 7.77 -10.51
N ALA A 688 5.90 7.52 -11.01
CA ALA A 688 6.71 6.46 -10.39
C ALA A 688 7.14 6.98 -9.01
N VAL A 689 6.40 6.64 -7.95
CA VAL A 689 6.77 6.98 -6.58
C VAL A 689 8.01 6.18 -6.22
N LEU A 690 9.19 6.75 -6.49
CA LEU A 690 10.44 6.25 -5.95
C LEU A 690 10.44 6.53 -4.43
N PRO A 691 10.93 5.58 -3.60
CA PRO A 691 10.84 5.67 -2.15
C PRO A 691 11.34 7.02 -1.63
N THR A 692 10.60 7.59 -0.69
CA THR A 692 10.98 8.81 0.03
C THR A 692 12.34 8.58 0.70
N ALA A 693 13.27 9.49 0.47
CA ALA A 693 14.66 9.34 0.88
C ALA A 693 14.82 9.15 2.40
N PRO A 694 15.59 8.16 2.87
CA PRO A 694 16.38 8.35 4.08
C PRO A 694 17.59 9.21 3.69
N ALA A 695 17.55 10.51 4.01
CA ALA A 695 18.70 11.38 3.80
C ALA A 695 19.40 11.65 5.13
N ARG A 696 20.65 11.19 5.24
CA ARG A 696 21.70 11.98 5.88
C ARG A 696 22.93 11.94 5.00
N LEU A 697 22.84 12.63 3.86
CA LEU A 697 24.06 13.13 3.20
C LEU A 697 24.86 13.89 4.28
N PRO A 698 26.19 13.77 4.34
CA PRO A 698 26.97 14.48 5.35
C PRO A 698 26.72 15.98 5.30
N SER A 699 26.68 16.64 6.46
CA SER A 699 26.59 18.09 6.55
C SER A 699 27.69 18.75 5.68
N GLY A 700 27.32 19.76 4.89
CA GLY A 700 28.20 20.41 3.91
C GLY A 700 28.21 19.79 2.52
N THR A 701 27.36 18.79 2.22
CA THR A 701 27.22 18.25 0.85
C THR A 701 26.38 19.18 -0.02
N THR A 702 26.88 19.50 -1.21
CA THR A 702 26.09 20.07 -2.30
C THR A 702 25.78 18.99 -3.32
N TYR A 703 24.52 18.88 -3.73
CA TYR A 703 24.10 18.01 -4.82
C TYR A 703 23.24 18.78 -5.82
N TYR A 704 23.14 18.22 -7.02
CA TYR A 704 22.42 18.82 -8.13
C TYR A 704 21.41 17.82 -8.68
N ILE A 705 20.28 18.32 -9.17
CA ILE A 705 19.27 17.54 -9.86
C ILE A 705 19.21 18.02 -11.32
N TYR A 706 19.52 17.12 -12.25
CA TYR A 706 19.59 17.41 -13.68
C TYR A 706 18.45 16.72 -14.45
N PRO A 707 17.70 17.46 -15.28
CA PRO A 707 16.84 16.85 -16.27
C PRO A 707 17.69 16.32 -17.44
N VAL A 708 17.61 15.03 -17.71
CA VAL A 708 18.12 14.37 -18.90
C VAL A 708 16.90 13.97 -19.75
N THR A 709 16.86 14.40 -21.00
CA THR A 709 15.74 14.11 -21.91
C THR A 709 16.22 13.31 -23.11
N PHE A 710 15.40 12.37 -23.59
CA PHE A 710 15.63 11.61 -24.80
C PHE A 710 14.31 11.08 -25.37
N GLU A 711 14.25 10.84 -26.67
CA GLU A 711 13.13 10.23 -27.36
C GLU A 711 13.46 8.77 -27.68
N VAL A 712 12.43 7.91 -27.62
CA VAL A 712 12.48 6.56 -28.18
C VAL A 712 11.42 6.38 -29.25
N GLU A 713 11.76 5.66 -30.31
CA GLU A 713 10.89 5.30 -31.42
C GLU A 713 10.52 3.82 -31.31
N LEU A 714 9.23 3.50 -31.29
CA LEU A 714 8.73 2.13 -31.09
C LEU A 714 8.82 1.31 -32.38
N ASP A 715 9.28 0.06 -32.28
CA ASP A 715 9.48 -0.80 -33.45
C ASP A 715 8.13 -1.24 -34.06
N GLN A 716 8.00 -1.19 -35.39
CA GLN A 716 6.80 -1.65 -36.08
C GLN A 716 6.79 -3.17 -36.23
N SER A 717 6.26 -3.91 -35.26
CA SER A 717 5.93 -5.33 -35.47
C SER A 717 4.70 -5.80 -34.70
N GLY A 718 3.53 -5.42 -35.21
CA GLY A 718 2.30 -6.18 -34.99
C GLY A 718 2.22 -7.34 -35.98
N ALA A 719 2.72 -8.50 -35.62
CA ALA A 719 2.30 -9.78 -36.19
C ALA A 719 2.41 -10.86 -35.13
N THR A 720 1.26 -11.25 -34.58
CA THR A 720 1.07 -12.53 -33.91
C THR A 720 1.77 -13.62 -34.71
N PRO A 721 2.69 -14.43 -34.14
CA PRO A 721 3.07 -15.67 -34.79
C PRO A 721 1.80 -16.52 -34.88
N SER A 722 1.38 -16.81 -36.11
CA SER A 722 0.37 -17.82 -36.38
C SER A 722 0.68 -19.08 -35.58
N SER A 723 -0.37 -19.65 -34.98
CA SER A 723 -0.35 -20.95 -34.33
C SER A 723 0.28 -22.03 -35.23
N GLU A 724 1.55 -22.33 -35.00
CA GLU A 724 2.19 -23.59 -35.39
C GLU A 724 2.57 -24.36 -34.11
N PHE A 725 1.53 -24.82 -33.42
CA PHE A 725 1.63 -25.94 -32.48
C PHE A 725 0.66 -27.02 -32.95
N ASP A 726 0.85 -27.49 -34.18
CA ASP A 726 0.14 -28.64 -34.72
C ASP A 726 0.98 -29.36 -35.79
N GLU A 727 2.29 -29.53 -35.58
CA GLU A 727 3.07 -30.48 -36.40
C GLU A 727 4.39 -30.96 -35.79
N TYR A 728 4.40 -31.47 -34.55
CA TYR A 728 5.50 -32.34 -34.09
C TYR A 728 4.98 -33.44 -33.13
N SER A 729 4.08 -34.28 -33.64
CA SER A 729 3.72 -35.57 -33.03
C SER A 729 3.57 -36.66 -34.09
N SER A 730 4.55 -36.80 -34.99
CA SER A 730 4.68 -38.01 -35.81
C SER A 730 6.02 -38.10 -36.55
N SER A 731 7.13 -38.31 -35.85
CA SER A 731 8.21 -39.18 -36.35
C SER A 731 9.30 -39.39 -35.31
N THR A 732 9.22 -40.49 -34.55
CA THR A 732 10.39 -41.26 -34.06
C THR A 732 9.91 -42.51 -33.33
N LYS A 733 9.35 -43.46 -34.08
CA LYS A 733 9.31 -44.88 -33.70
C LYS A 733 9.55 -45.74 -34.94
N LYS A 734 10.81 -46.14 -35.12
CA LYS A 734 11.43 -47.14 -36.02
C LYS A 734 12.76 -46.53 -36.47
N SER A 735 13.90 -46.86 -35.89
CA SER A 735 14.61 -48.10 -36.22
C SER A 735 15.78 -48.28 -35.24
N ARG A 736 15.77 -49.35 -34.45
CA ARG A 736 16.97 -49.91 -33.83
C ARG A 736 16.76 -51.42 -33.71
N ASN A 737 17.07 -52.13 -34.80
CA ASN A 737 17.60 -53.48 -34.78
C ASN A 737 18.04 -53.91 -36.18
N GLY A 738 19.26 -54.43 -36.29
CA GLY A 738 19.66 -55.34 -37.37
C GLY A 738 20.81 -54.86 -38.25
N GLY A 739 22.03 -55.22 -37.86
CA GLY A 739 23.22 -55.18 -38.71
C GLY A 739 24.35 -55.96 -38.06
N GLN A 740 24.27 -57.30 -38.08
CA GLN A 740 25.42 -58.18 -37.87
C GLN A 740 26.27 -58.20 -39.15
N ALA A 741 27.57 -57.96 -39.00
CA ALA A 741 28.67 -58.61 -39.71
C ALA A 741 29.93 -58.45 -38.86
#